data_AF-A0A3D1EVS3-F1
#
_entry.id   AF-A0A3D1EVS3-F1
#
_cell.length_a   1.000
_cell.length_b   1.000
_cell.length_c   1.000
_cell.angle_alpha   90.00
_cell.angle_beta   90.00
_cell.angle_gamma   90.00
#
_symmetry.space_group_name_H-M   'P 1'
#
loop_
_entity.id
_entity.type
_entity.pdbx_description
1 polymer ?
#
loop_
_entity_poly.entity_id
_entity_poly.type
_entity_poly.pdbx_seq_one_letter_code
_entity_poly.pdbx_strand_id
1 'polypeptide(L)'
;MSSTLRVASGTIFLILCTVFAPLSKAQSTGTLGLWEDFNHYVLIARPDLAQDLGEQLLKVNSDKLVDAVEVSTYTDFEKTLFRAQKIQGLKDVAGKLEEKLQQALIKRSRDPKRIRTDIQKLGDGTRAQINAVERLRSAGQFAAPQLLQTLRDESQARLHPHVMAAMVGIGRPMVYPLAVALAELEPIQQGQVARILSEIGYPRSLPYIKQVIENEKTDAATRQMCEAAYAHLAARAGITEGVNASELFMTLAQNHYSASVRREVLPGYVPSDEVGIIWTYDRRAGLLPIEVPGPVFGYVLAMRSSQQALTLNEHLSPALSLWLMANLSRENNMPAKGVDKSYPKDWHPADYYLKVAGPLRQHDVLYRALQDRDYVLALDAIGALRLTAGTDALVNRQGTVQPLIASLSYPDRRVRFNAALTMANARPDQPYNGSYRVVPVLCEAVRQSDTRFAVVLSPDLDRANQLAGILREELKFEVAAGQTIEDVTDAISAGPGVDLIITSANPTGTMDLQHSRSSNYKLVAAPMIALAENNAELAQMNAIFENNMTVYPILATQSADALKPAIDTAIKQFAGQPIGKDEALEFATDALDMLWEITIGHGQVYNAADAQPTLIDALGDDREAVVMKSADILALFGNLNAQQAICNAALDSKRSGKVQVSLINSLALSATHHGNLLTDVQIDKILKIVQTAKGEKAQAAARAHGALTLPASHVVEMITK
;
A
#
# COMPACT_ATOMS: atom_id res chain seq x y z
N MET A 1 62.42 -74.25 1.09
CA MET A 1 63.64 -74.32 1.92
C MET A 1 64.03 -72.88 2.24
N SER A 2 63.63 -72.40 3.41
CA SER A 2 64.51 -72.09 4.57
C SER A 2 65.42 -70.89 4.29
N SER A 3 65.03 -69.69 4.70
CA SER A 3 65.44 -69.04 5.97
C SER A 3 66.95 -68.79 6.08
N THR A 4 67.35 -67.54 6.34
CA THR A 4 68.06 -67.17 7.58
C THR A 4 68.27 -65.67 7.70
N LEU A 5 68.29 -65.25 8.96
CA LEU A 5 68.28 -63.90 9.53
C LEU A 5 69.67 -63.57 10.13
N ARG A 6 69.86 -62.28 10.49
CA ARG A 6 70.80 -61.68 11.48
C ARG A 6 72.16 -61.14 10.97
N VAL A 7 72.74 -60.06 11.50
CA VAL A 7 72.35 -58.84 12.29
C VAL A 7 73.62 -57.96 12.38
N ALA A 8 73.42 -56.63 12.44
CA ALA A 8 74.24 -55.53 12.99
C ALA A 8 75.71 -55.30 12.57
N SER A 9 76.02 -54.05 12.16
CA SER A 9 76.57 -53.01 13.05
C SER A 9 77.15 -51.81 12.28
N GLY A 10 76.62 -50.62 12.60
CA GLY A 10 77.38 -49.37 12.77
C GLY A 10 77.95 -48.65 11.55
N THR A 11 77.46 -47.43 11.25
CA THR A 11 78.35 -46.33 10.87
C THR A 11 77.74 -44.97 11.24
N ILE A 12 78.61 -44.13 11.81
CA ILE A 12 78.44 -42.74 12.23
C ILE A 12 78.50 -41.81 11.02
N PHE A 13 77.66 -40.76 10.97
CA PHE A 13 78.03 -39.51 10.30
C PHE A 13 77.35 -38.29 10.94
N LEU A 14 78.12 -37.21 11.09
CA LEU A 14 77.83 -36.02 11.88
C LEU A 14 77.84 -34.77 10.97
N ILE A 15 76.67 -34.14 10.86
CA ILE A 15 76.34 -32.68 10.92
C ILE A 15 77.00 -31.66 9.96
N LEU A 16 76.17 -30.86 9.25
CA LEU A 16 75.97 -29.38 9.42
C LEU A 16 74.96 -28.88 8.34
N CYS A 17 73.71 -28.51 8.66
CA CYS A 17 73.19 -27.26 9.24
C CYS A 17 72.54 -26.33 8.19
N THR A 18 71.20 -26.32 8.15
CA THR A 18 70.40 -25.10 7.91
C THR A 18 69.20 -25.10 8.85
N VAL A 19 69.11 -24.05 9.65
CA VAL A 19 68.11 -23.80 10.69
C VAL A 19 66.73 -23.64 10.06
N PHE A 20 65.84 -24.59 10.31
CA PHE A 20 64.39 -24.34 10.26
C PHE A 20 63.94 -24.09 11.71
N ALA A 21 63.64 -22.83 12.03
CA ALA A 21 62.86 -22.52 13.22
C ALA A 21 61.40 -22.95 12.95
N PRO A 22 60.75 -23.75 13.82
CA PRO A 22 59.37 -24.14 13.62
C PRO A 22 58.47 -22.98 14.08
N LEU A 23 57.76 -22.34 13.15
CA LEU A 23 56.55 -21.59 13.51
C LEU A 23 55.42 -22.60 13.70
N SER A 24 55.35 -23.22 14.87
CA SER A 24 54.16 -23.93 15.33
C SER A 24 53.41 -23.03 16.31
N LYS A 25 52.47 -22.23 15.81
CA LYS A 25 51.30 -21.84 16.60
C LYS A 25 50.22 -22.87 16.29
N ALA A 26 49.71 -23.50 17.33
CA ALA A 26 48.67 -24.52 17.25
C ALA A 26 47.45 -23.98 16.49
N GLN A 27 47.10 -24.61 15.37
CA GLN A 27 45.79 -24.44 14.73
C GLN A 27 44.73 -24.95 15.71
N SER A 28 43.86 -24.08 16.20
CA SER A 28 42.65 -24.50 16.89
C SER A 28 41.76 -25.24 15.86
N THR A 29 41.72 -26.57 15.90
CA THR A 29 40.87 -27.34 14.97
C THR A 29 39.38 -27.05 15.20
N GLY A 30 38.67 -26.64 14.15
CA GLY A 30 37.21 -26.40 14.18
C GLY A 30 36.82 -24.96 13.84
N THR A 31 35.55 -24.61 14.04
CA THR A 31 35.00 -23.27 13.71
C THR A 31 35.73 -22.13 14.41
N LEU A 32 36.18 -22.35 15.66
CA LEU A 32 36.96 -21.35 16.41
C LEU A 32 38.26 -20.99 15.69
N GLY A 33 39.04 -21.97 15.22
CA GLY A 33 40.27 -21.65 14.49
C GLY A 33 40.03 -21.07 13.11
N LEU A 34 38.99 -21.51 12.40
CA LEU A 34 38.59 -20.84 11.16
C LEU A 34 38.30 -19.34 11.40
N TRP A 35 37.62 -19.02 12.50
CA TRP A 35 37.30 -17.65 12.89
C TRP A 35 38.54 -16.86 13.32
N GLU A 36 39.40 -17.44 14.16
CA GLU A 36 40.63 -16.79 14.62
C GLU A 36 41.62 -16.58 13.47
N ASP A 37 41.80 -17.57 12.60
CA ASP A 37 42.67 -17.49 11.41
C ASP A 37 42.13 -16.44 10.41
N PHE A 38 40.81 -16.40 10.19
CA PHE A 38 40.19 -15.35 9.36
C PHE A 38 40.54 -13.96 9.88
N ASN A 39 40.29 -13.68 11.17
CA ASN A 39 40.59 -12.39 11.78
C ASN A 39 42.10 -12.09 11.73
N HIS A 40 42.94 -13.09 11.96
CA HIS A 40 44.39 -12.95 11.85
C HIS A 40 44.82 -12.50 10.44
N TYR A 41 44.38 -13.21 9.40
CA TYR A 41 44.76 -12.92 8.01
C TYR A 41 44.22 -11.59 7.50
N VAL A 42 43.05 -11.14 7.99
CA VAL A 42 42.56 -9.78 7.74
C VAL A 42 43.51 -8.74 8.35
N LEU A 43 43.97 -8.94 9.59
CA LEU A 43 44.81 -7.97 10.29
C LEU A 43 46.22 -7.86 9.70
N ILE A 44 46.78 -8.97 9.20
CA ILE A 44 48.10 -9.02 8.53
C ILE A 44 48.02 -8.80 7.01
N ALA A 45 46.86 -8.39 6.48
CA ALA A 45 46.64 -8.06 5.07
C ALA A 45 46.96 -9.21 4.08
N ARG A 46 46.48 -10.41 4.37
CA ARG A 46 46.51 -11.59 3.48
C ARG A 46 45.09 -11.91 2.97
N PRO A 47 44.58 -11.15 1.99
CA PRO A 47 43.19 -11.26 1.53
C PRO A 47 42.91 -12.61 0.84
N ASP A 48 43.91 -13.18 0.19
CA ASP A 48 43.89 -14.50 -0.42
C ASP A 48 43.49 -15.60 0.58
N LEU A 49 44.16 -15.64 1.74
CA LEU A 49 43.90 -16.64 2.77
C LEU A 49 42.64 -16.34 3.58
N ALA A 50 42.38 -15.06 3.85
CA ALA A 50 41.17 -14.63 4.55
C ALA A 50 39.90 -14.92 3.74
N GLN A 51 39.95 -14.85 2.40
CA GLN A 51 38.78 -15.10 1.56
C GLN A 51 38.31 -16.54 1.68
N ASP A 52 39.21 -17.51 1.51
CA ASP A 52 38.89 -18.94 1.59
C ASP A 52 38.32 -19.32 2.97
N LEU A 53 38.88 -18.75 4.05
CA LEU A 53 38.38 -18.98 5.40
C LEU A 53 37.03 -18.32 5.65
N GLY A 54 36.82 -17.11 5.14
CA GLY A 54 35.53 -16.42 5.20
C GLY A 54 34.44 -17.20 4.46
N GLU A 55 34.74 -17.74 3.28
CA GLU A 55 33.82 -18.60 2.53
C GLU A 55 33.49 -19.91 3.26
N GLN A 56 34.46 -20.48 3.98
CA GLN A 56 34.22 -21.64 4.84
C GLN A 56 33.33 -21.27 6.04
N LEU A 57 33.59 -20.14 6.70
CA LEU A 57 32.77 -19.63 7.82
C LEU A 57 31.33 -19.34 7.39
N LEU A 58 31.12 -18.84 6.17
CA LEU A 58 29.78 -18.66 5.59
C LEU A 58 29.01 -19.98 5.47
N LYS A 59 29.70 -21.13 5.36
CA LYS A 59 29.07 -22.47 5.31
C LYS A 59 28.82 -23.06 6.71
N VAL A 60 29.44 -22.50 7.76
CA VAL A 60 29.25 -22.99 9.14
C VAL A 60 27.83 -22.67 9.64
N ASN A 61 27.28 -23.54 10.48
CA ASN A 61 26.02 -23.28 11.16
C ASN A 61 26.14 -22.03 12.06
N SER A 62 25.15 -21.15 12.00
CA SER A 62 25.15 -19.87 12.71
C SER A 62 25.37 -19.97 14.23
N ASP A 63 24.84 -21.01 14.88
CA ASP A 63 25.02 -21.19 16.33
C ASP A 63 26.48 -21.51 16.67
N LYS A 64 27.13 -22.37 15.86
CA LYS A 64 28.56 -22.70 16.01
C LYS A 64 29.48 -21.53 15.69
N LEU A 65 29.08 -20.67 14.75
CA LEU A 65 29.79 -19.45 14.44
C LEU A 65 29.75 -18.48 15.62
N VAL A 66 28.58 -18.26 16.21
CA VAL A 66 28.43 -17.44 17.42
C VAL A 66 29.21 -18.02 18.61
N ASP A 67 29.14 -19.34 18.83
CA ASP A 67 29.94 -20.02 19.86
C ASP A 67 31.42 -19.69 19.71
N ALA A 68 31.94 -19.78 18.48
CA ALA A 68 33.33 -19.45 18.17
C ALA A 68 33.66 -17.98 18.42
N VAL A 69 32.78 -17.06 18.05
CA VAL A 69 32.99 -15.61 18.28
C VAL A 69 33.00 -15.29 19.78
N GLU A 70 32.06 -15.85 20.56
CA GLU A 70 31.92 -15.56 22.00
C GLU A 70 33.12 -16.03 22.83
N VAL A 71 33.82 -17.08 22.41
CA VAL A 71 35.02 -17.62 23.10
C VAL A 71 36.34 -17.19 22.44
N SER A 72 36.28 -16.44 21.34
CA SER A 72 37.45 -16.00 20.58
C SER A 72 38.31 -15.01 21.34
N THR A 73 39.60 -15.01 21.04
CA THR A 73 40.56 -13.99 21.49
C THR A 73 40.36 -12.64 20.77
N TYR A 74 39.63 -12.59 19.67
CA TYR A 74 39.30 -11.39 18.90
C TYR A 74 37.99 -10.73 19.34
N THR A 75 38.01 -10.04 20.48
CA THR A 75 36.81 -9.37 21.04
C THR A 75 36.33 -8.18 20.20
N ASP A 76 37.23 -7.53 19.44
CA ASP A 76 36.94 -6.38 18.56
C ASP A 76 36.67 -6.82 17.11
N PHE A 77 35.96 -7.94 16.93
CA PHE A 77 35.73 -8.53 15.61
C PHE A 77 34.96 -7.62 14.65
N GLU A 78 34.06 -6.76 15.14
CA GLU A 78 33.30 -5.79 14.33
C GLU A 78 34.23 -4.84 13.58
N LYS A 79 35.27 -4.33 14.25
CA LYS A 79 36.30 -3.48 13.62
C LYS A 79 37.08 -4.24 12.56
N THR A 80 37.33 -5.52 12.81
CA THR A 80 38.08 -6.39 11.89
C THR A 80 37.25 -6.70 10.64
N LEU A 81 35.95 -7.00 10.79
CA LEU A 81 35.03 -7.17 9.66
C LEU A 81 34.86 -5.87 8.86
N PHE A 82 34.71 -4.72 9.53
CA PHE A 82 34.66 -3.42 8.85
C PHE A 82 35.93 -3.13 8.05
N ARG A 83 37.10 -3.48 8.60
CA ARG A 83 38.38 -3.38 7.88
C ARG A 83 38.40 -4.32 6.67
N ALA A 84 37.96 -5.57 6.81
CA ALA A 84 37.91 -6.53 5.73
C ALA A 84 37.01 -6.06 4.58
N GLN A 85 35.90 -5.38 4.87
CA GLN A 85 35.00 -4.84 3.85
C GLN A 85 35.65 -3.78 2.93
N LYS A 86 36.71 -3.12 3.41
CA LYS A 86 37.45 -2.11 2.64
C LYS A 86 38.56 -2.72 1.77
N ILE A 87 38.83 -4.03 1.88
CA ILE A 87 39.87 -4.72 1.14
C ILE A 87 39.25 -5.34 -0.14
N GLN A 88 39.87 -5.05 -1.29
CA GLN A 88 39.47 -5.63 -2.57
C GLN A 88 39.61 -7.17 -2.51
N GLY A 89 38.55 -7.90 -2.87
CA GLY A 89 38.48 -9.37 -2.77
C GLY A 89 37.78 -9.89 -1.50
N LEU A 90 37.80 -9.12 -0.39
CA LEU A 90 37.13 -9.52 0.86
C LEU A 90 35.78 -8.85 1.10
N LYS A 91 35.47 -7.76 0.38
CA LYS A 91 34.27 -6.95 0.57
C LYS A 91 32.99 -7.79 0.72
N ASP A 92 32.71 -8.65 -0.25
CA ASP A 92 31.46 -9.39 -0.30
C ASP A 92 31.40 -10.49 0.77
N VAL A 93 32.51 -11.19 1.00
CA VAL A 93 32.59 -12.27 2.01
C VAL A 93 32.47 -11.70 3.42
N ALA A 94 33.19 -10.60 3.71
CA ALA A 94 33.12 -9.93 5.01
C ALA A 94 31.74 -9.31 5.27
N GLY A 95 31.10 -8.73 4.25
CA GLY A 95 29.73 -8.22 4.35
C GLY A 95 28.73 -9.31 4.70
N LYS A 96 28.76 -10.44 3.97
CA LYS A 96 27.89 -11.59 4.25
C LYS A 96 28.15 -12.23 5.62
N LEU A 97 29.42 -12.26 6.06
CA LEU A 97 29.79 -12.85 7.34
C LEU A 97 29.34 -11.97 8.51
N GLU A 98 29.46 -10.64 8.36
CA GLU A 98 28.90 -9.68 9.32
C GLU A 98 27.38 -9.83 9.41
N GLU A 99 26.68 -9.83 8.28
CA GLU A 99 25.21 -9.98 8.24
C GLU A 99 24.77 -11.29 8.91
N LYS A 100 25.40 -12.41 8.55
CA LYS A 100 25.11 -13.71 9.14
C LYS A 100 25.37 -13.74 10.65
N LEU A 101 26.47 -13.12 11.10
CA LEU A 101 26.82 -13.07 12.52
C LEU A 101 25.84 -12.18 13.31
N GLN A 102 25.48 -11.02 12.77
CA GLN A 102 24.50 -10.12 13.38
C GLN A 102 23.13 -10.82 13.53
N GLN A 103 22.64 -11.48 12.48
CA GLN A 103 21.39 -12.27 12.55
C GLN A 103 21.48 -13.38 13.59
N ALA A 104 22.61 -14.08 13.67
CA ALA A 104 22.82 -15.15 14.63
C ALA A 104 22.86 -14.63 16.07
N LEU A 105 23.55 -13.52 16.33
CA LEU A 105 23.61 -12.85 17.64
C LEU A 105 22.24 -12.36 18.09
N ILE A 106 21.44 -11.80 17.17
CA ILE A 106 20.05 -11.40 17.44
C ILE A 106 19.20 -12.63 17.82
N LYS A 107 19.27 -13.71 17.05
CA LYS A 107 18.53 -14.94 17.36
C LYS A 107 18.95 -15.52 18.72
N ARG A 108 20.25 -15.47 19.01
CA ARG A 108 20.83 -15.94 20.26
C ARG A 108 20.41 -15.11 21.47
N SER A 109 20.28 -13.78 21.32
CA SER A 109 19.81 -12.92 22.43
C SER A 109 18.35 -13.22 22.80
N ARG A 110 17.56 -13.70 21.83
CA ARG A 110 16.14 -14.07 22.02
C ARG A 110 15.91 -15.51 22.52
N ASP A 111 16.96 -16.29 22.80
CA ASP A 111 16.83 -17.68 23.29
C ASP A 111 16.24 -17.71 24.73
N PRO A 112 15.06 -18.36 24.94
CA PRO A 112 14.44 -18.50 26.25
C PRO A 112 15.32 -19.13 27.34
N LYS A 113 16.27 -20.01 26.98
CA LYS A 113 17.20 -20.60 27.96
C LYS A 113 18.20 -19.56 28.43
N ARG A 114 18.81 -18.81 27.50
CA ARG A 114 19.76 -17.74 27.79
C ARG A 114 19.11 -16.64 28.63
N ILE A 115 17.91 -16.20 28.25
CA ILE A 115 17.13 -15.20 28.99
C ILE A 115 16.90 -15.67 30.44
N ARG A 116 16.51 -16.93 30.66
CA ARG A 116 16.36 -17.49 32.02
C ARG A 116 17.65 -17.48 32.82
N THR A 117 18.78 -17.85 32.19
CA THR A 117 20.09 -17.78 32.84
C THR A 117 20.46 -16.35 33.23
N ASP A 118 20.17 -15.38 32.36
CA ASP A 118 20.44 -13.97 32.66
C ASP A 118 19.52 -13.41 33.75
N ILE A 119 18.27 -13.87 33.84
CA ILE A 119 17.36 -13.53 34.94
C ILE A 119 17.91 -14.00 36.29
N GLN A 120 18.43 -15.22 36.38
CA GLN A 120 19.01 -15.74 37.62
C GLN A 120 20.21 -14.89 38.09
N LYS A 121 21.05 -14.45 37.14
CA LYS A 121 22.22 -13.60 37.42
C LYS A 121 21.88 -12.21 37.96
N LEU A 122 20.63 -11.77 37.87
CA LEU A 122 20.19 -10.51 38.45
C LEU A 122 20.34 -10.48 39.98
N GLY A 123 20.31 -11.65 40.64
CA GLY A 123 20.48 -11.80 42.09
C GLY A 123 21.92 -12.06 42.57
N ASP A 124 22.89 -12.25 41.66
CA ASP A 124 24.24 -12.73 42.01
C ASP A 124 25.22 -11.62 42.44
N GLY A 125 24.83 -10.35 42.34
CA GLY A 125 25.62 -9.18 42.72
C GLY A 125 25.66 -8.08 41.65
N THR A 126 26.09 -6.88 42.01
CA THR A 126 25.92 -5.65 41.19
C THR A 126 26.51 -5.76 39.77
N ARG A 127 27.72 -6.31 39.62
CA ARG A 127 28.35 -6.46 38.29
C ARG A 127 27.64 -7.51 37.42
N ALA A 128 27.19 -8.60 38.04
CA ALA A 128 26.42 -9.64 37.34
C ALA A 128 25.07 -9.10 36.89
N GLN A 129 24.41 -8.32 37.75
CA GLN A 129 23.14 -7.65 37.47
C GLN A 129 23.26 -6.67 36.30
N ILE A 130 24.25 -5.77 36.28
CA ILE A 130 24.47 -4.82 35.17
C ILE A 130 24.63 -5.57 33.84
N ASN A 131 25.50 -6.59 33.82
CA ASN A 131 25.74 -7.39 32.62
C ASN A 131 24.49 -8.17 32.17
N ALA A 132 23.71 -8.70 33.11
CA ALA A 132 22.46 -9.38 32.81
C ALA A 132 21.41 -8.41 32.23
N VAL A 133 21.27 -7.21 32.79
CA VAL A 133 20.36 -6.17 32.28
C VAL A 133 20.73 -5.78 30.84
N GLU A 134 22.01 -5.58 30.51
CA GLU A 134 22.42 -5.28 29.13
C GLU A 134 22.10 -6.41 28.15
N ARG A 135 22.27 -7.67 28.56
CA ARG A 135 21.90 -8.83 27.73
C ARG A 135 20.39 -8.94 27.55
N LEU A 136 19.61 -8.71 28.60
CA LEU A 136 18.15 -8.68 28.54
C LEU A 136 17.64 -7.49 27.70
N ARG A 137 18.32 -6.33 27.74
CA ARG A 137 18.04 -5.20 26.86
C ARG A 137 18.28 -5.55 25.40
N SER A 138 19.32 -6.32 25.11
CA SER A 138 19.61 -6.85 23.76
C SER A 138 18.57 -7.87 23.27
N ALA A 139 17.89 -8.56 24.19
CA ALA A 139 16.72 -9.39 23.87
C ALA A 139 15.44 -8.55 23.66
N GLY A 140 15.39 -7.35 24.24
CA GLY A 140 14.27 -6.41 24.09
C GLY A 140 12.94 -7.04 24.53
N GLN A 141 11.89 -6.86 23.73
CA GLN A 141 10.55 -7.39 24.03
C GLN A 141 10.51 -8.92 24.22
N PHE A 142 11.45 -9.65 23.63
CA PHE A 142 11.49 -11.12 23.73
C PHE A 142 11.89 -11.63 25.12
N ALA A 143 12.41 -10.76 26.00
CA ALA A 143 12.63 -11.09 27.41
C ALA A 143 11.35 -11.05 28.25
N ALA A 144 10.29 -10.40 27.77
CA ALA A 144 9.07 -10.16 28.54
C ALA A 144 8.40 -11.45 29.04
N PRO A 145 8.28 -12.54 28.25
CA PRO A 145 7.64 -13.77 28.72
C PRO A 145 8.33 -14.38 29.94
N GLN A 146 9.66 -14.50 29.93
CA GLN A 146 10.41 -15.12 31.02
C GLN A 146 10.51 -14.20 32.25
N LEU A 147 10.64 -12.89 32.04
CA LEU A 147 10.61 -11.91 33.13
C LEU A 147 9.25 -11.92 33.83
N LEU A 148 8.15 -11.89 33.07
CA LEU A 148 6.80 -11.93 33.64
C LEU A 148 6.51 -13.28 34.30
N GLN A 149 6.96 -14.40 33.71
CA GLN A 149 6.85 -15.72 34.33
C GLN A 149 7.53 -15.75 35.70
N THR A 150 8.73 -15.16 35.82
CA THR A 150 9.47 -15.10 37.09
C THR A 150 8.73 -14.26 38.14
N LEU A 151 8.11 -13.16 37.73
CA LEU A 151 7.32 -12.29 38.61
C LEU A 151 6.03 -12.96 39.11
N ARG A 152 5.47 -13.88 38.33
CA ARG A 152 4.28 -14.68 38.69
C ARG A 152 4.61 -15.88 39.59
N ASP A 153 5.85 -16.34 39.58
CA ASP A 153 6.29 -17.49 40.36
C ASP A 153 6.69 -17.05 41.77
N GLU A 154 5.86 -17.37 42.77
CA GLU A 154 6.13 -17.06 44.17
C GLU A 154 7.39 -17.76 44.70
N SER A 155 7.79 -18.91 44.13
CA SER A 155 9.03 -19.58 44.53
C SER A 155 10.26 -18.74 44.18
N GLN A 156 10.13 -17.80 43.24
CA GLN A 156 11.16 -16.88 42.79
C GLN A 156 11.00 -15.47 43.41
N ALA A 157 10.23 -15.31 44.50
CA ALA A 157 9.95 -14.01 45.13
C ALA A 157 11.21 -13.18 45.45
N ARG A 158 12.34 -13.85 45.76
CA ARG A 158 13.62 -13.18 46.00
C ARG A 158 14.15 -12.42 44.79
N LEU A 159 13.82 -12.86 43.57
CA LEU A 159 14.23 -12.21 42.32
C LEU A 159 13.29 -11.09 41.89
N HIS A 160 12.08 -10.99 42.45
CA HIS A 160 11.06 -10.04 41.98
C HIS A 160 11.55 -8.58 41.94
N PRO A 161 12.20 -8.02 42.98
CA PRO A 161 12.69 -6.63 42.93
C PRO A 161 13.72 -6.41 41.80
N HIS A 162 14.59 -7.39 41.56
CA HIS A 162 15.59 -7.33 40.51
C HIS A 162 14.98 -7.46 39.11
N VAL A 163 13.98 -8.33 38.95
CA VAL A 163 13.21 -8.50 37.72
C VAL A 163 12.44 -7.22 37.39
N MET A 164 11.78 -6.60 38.37
CA MET A 164 11.09 -5.32 38.18
C MET A 164 12.07 -4.21 37.73
N ALA A 165 13.21 -4.07 38.42
CA ALA A 165 14.24 -3.11 38.04
C ALA A 165 14.81 -3.39 36.63
N ALA A 166 14.98 -4.67 36.26
CA ALA A 166 15.41 -5.06 34.93
C ALA A 166 14.37 -4.71 33.85
N MET A 167 13.08 -4.97 34.09
CA MET A 167 12.01 -4.57 33.17
C MET A 167 12.00 -3.05 32.92
N VAL A 168 12.17 -2.25 33.97
CA VAL A 168 12.31 -0.79 33.86
C VAL A 168 13.58 -0.41 33.10
N GLY A 169 14.71 -1.06 33.39
CA GLY A 169 15.99 -0.82 32.73
C GLY A 169 16.05 -1.24 31.25
N ILE A 170 15.21 -2.18 30.83
CA ILE A 170 14.99 -2.51 29.41
C ILE A 170 14.16 -1.40 28.73
N GLY A 171 13.15 -0.87 29.41
CA GLY A 171 12.40 0.31 28.99
C GLY A 171 11.30 0.03 27.97
N ARG A 172 11.20 0.86 26.92
CA ARG A 172 10.08 0.86 25.94
C ARG A 172 9.71 -0.52 25.35
N PRO A 173 10.65 -1.43 25.04
CA PRO A 173 10.31 -2.76 24.53
C PRO A 173 9.43 -3.60 25.47
N MET A 174 9.41 -3.30 26.78
CA MET A 174 8.56 -4.00 27.75
C MET A 174 7.11 -3.49 27.77
N VAL A 175 6.85 -2.27 27.28
CA VAL A 175 5.55 -1.61 27.50
C VAL A 175 4.41 -2.38 26.85
N TYR A 176 4.53 -2.73 25.58
CA TYR A 176 3.47 -3.42 24.86
C TYR A 176 3.15 -4.83 25.41
N PRO A 177 4.12 -5.76 25.59
CA PRO A 177 3.82 -7.08 26.14
C PRO A 177 3.26 -7.01 27.56
N LEU A 178 3.82 -6.16 28.44
CA LEU A 178 3.33 -6.04 29.81
C LEU A 178 1.93 -5.42 29.88
N ALA A 179 1.63 -4.44 29.03
CA ALA A 179 0.31 -3.83 28.97
C ALA A 179 -0.76 -4.85 28.51
N VAL A 180 -0.45 -5.69 27.52
CA VAL A 180 -1.36 -6.76 27.06
C VAL A 180 -1.67 -7.76 28.16
N ALA A 181 -0.70 -8.12 29.00
CA ALA A 181 -0.91 -9.07 30.10
C ALA A 181 -1.70 -8.47 31.26
N LEU A 182 -1.62 -7.15 31.48
CA LEU A 182 -2.00 -6.48 32.73
C LEU A 182 -3.41 -6.87 33.24
N ALA A 183 -4.44 -6.81 32.39
CA ALA A 183 -5.81 -7.07 32.82
C ALA A 183 -6.07 -8.52 33.26
N GLU A 184 -5.19 -9.46 32.89
CA GLU A 184 -5.33 -10.89 33.16
C GLU A 184 -4.38 -11.43 34.22
N LEU A 185 -3.55 -10.58 34.83
CA LEU A 185 -2.70 -10.94 35.96
C LEU A 185 -3.48 -11.03 37.27
N GLU A 186 -2.92 -11.74 38.24
CA GLU A 186 -3.40 -11.73 39.62
C GLU A 186 -3.15 -10.36 40.28
N PRO A 187 -3.97 -9.94 41.27
CA PRO A 187 -3.91 -8.65 41.96
C PRO A 187 -2.50 -8.08 42.22
N ILE A 188 -1.65 -8.84 42.90
CA ILE A 188 -0.31 -8.38 43.28
C ILE A 188 0.53 -8.07 42.03
N GLN A 189 0.52 -8.96 41.04
CA GLN A 189 1.26 -8.78 39.80
C GLN A 189 0.66 -7.65 38.94
N GLN A 190 -0.65 -7.40 38.99
CA GLN A 190 -1.27 -6.24 38.34
C GLN A 190 -0.68 -4.93 38.90
N GLY A 191 -0.64 -4.78 40.22
CA GLY A 191 -0.06 -3.60 40.86
C GLY A 191 1.43 -3.43 40.54
N GLN A 192 2.20 -4.52 40.58
CA GLN A 192 3.63 -4.52 40.23
C GLN A 192 3.87 -4.11 38.77
N VAL A 193 3.12 -4.68 37.82
CA VAL A 193 3.25 -4.39 36.39
C VAL A 193 2.78 -2.97 36.07
N ALA A 194 1.68 -2.49 36.68
CA ALA A 194 1.24 -1.11 36.54
C ALA A 194 2.33 -0.12 36.99
N ARG A 195 3.01 -0.41 38.11
CA ARG A 195 4.16 0.37 38.59
C ARG A 195 5.31 0.36 37.59
N ILE A 196 5.71 -0.81 37.07
CA ILE A 196 6.77 -0.93 36.05
C ILE A 196 6.43 -0.07 34.82
N LEU A 197 5.20 -0.15 34.31
CA LEU A 197 4.74 0.63 33.17
C LEU A 197 4.79 2.14 33.46
N SER A 198 4.45 2.56 34.67
CA SER A 198 4.53 3.96 35.10
C SER A 198 5.96 4.47 35.21
N GLU A 199 6.88 3.66 35.75
CA GLU A 199 8.31 4.00 35.87
C GLU A 199 8.99 4.08 34.50
N ILE A 200 8.63 3.22 33.54
CA ILE A 200 9.10 3.33 32.14
C ILE A 200 8.62 4.64 31.50
N GLY A 201 7.42 5.12 31.87
CA GLY A 201 6.97 6.46 31.51
C GLY A 201 6.40 6.60 30.10
N TYR A 202 5.96 5.52 29.46
CA TYR A 202 5.42 5.57 28.08
C TYR A 202 3.88 5.58 28.06
N PRO A 203 3.22 6.63 27.53
CA PRO A 203 1.76 6.79 27.64
C PRO A 203 0.90 5.71 26.99
N ARG A 204 1.46 4.86 26.10
CA ARG A 204 0.68 3.82 25.40
C ARG A 204 0.10 2.74 26.34
N SER A 205 0.57 2.63 27.58
CA SER A 205 0.01 1.72 28.58
C SER A 205 -1.22 2.26 29.31
N LEU A 206 -1.51 3.57 29.21
CA LEU A 206 -2.61 4.22 29.90
C LEU A 206 -3.98 3.55 29.71
N PRO A 207 -4.43 3.20 28.47
CA PRO A 207 -5.71 2.51 28.31
C PRO A 207 -5.79 1.19 29.09
N TYR A 208 -4.70 0.42 29.12
CA TYR A 208 -4.64 -0.86 29.81
C TYR A 208 -4.69 -0.69 31.33
N ILE A 209 -3.99 0.31 31.88
CA ILE A 209 -4.05 0.60 33.32
C ILE A 209 -5.45 1.11 33.69
N LYS A 210 -6.03 1.99 32.87
CA LYS A 210 -7.38 2.53 33.10
C LYS A 210 -8.45 1.44 33.07
N GLN A 211 -8.33 0.46 32.16
CA GLN A 211 -9.20 -0.71 32.10
C GLN A 211 -9.20 -1.51 33.40
N VAL A 212 -8.04 -1.68 34.06
CA VAL A 212 -7.96 -2.36 35.37
C VAL A 212 -8.59 -1.52 36.48
N ILE A 213 -8.41 -0.19 36.45
CA ILE A 213 -9.02 0.72 37.42
C ILE A 213 -10.56 0.66 37.34
N GLU A 214 -11.09 0.72 36.12
CA GLU A 214 -12.53 0.74 35.83
C GLU A 214 -13.21 -0.63 35.99
N ASN A 215 -12.43 -1.71 36.06
CA ASN A 215 -12.98 -3.04 36.33
C ASN A 215 -13.44 -3.15 37.80
N GLU A 216 -14.74 -3.34 38.00
CA GLU A 216 -15.35 -3.48 39.33
C GLU A 216 -14.79 -4.67 40.13
N LYS A 217 -14.29 -5.71 39.44
CA LYS A 217 -13.73 -6.92 40.06
C LYS A 217 -12.31 -6.74 40.59
N THR A 218 -11.64 -5.63 40.26
CA THR A 218 -10.29 -5.34 40.77
C THR A 218 -10.34 -5.09 42.28
N ASP A 219 -9.43 -5.71 43.03
CA ASP A 219 -9.36 -5.48 44.48
C ASP A 219 -8.91 -4.05 44.81
N ALA A 220 -9.27 -3.57 46.00
CA ALA A 220 -9.07 -2.18 46.38
C ALA A 220 -7.59 -1.77 46.43
N ALA A 221 -6.70 -2.66 46.90
CA ALA A 221 -5.27 -2.36 47.03
C ALA A 221 -4.60 -2.26 45.65
N THR A 222 -4.89 -3.19 44.75
CA THR A 222 -4.42 -3.14 43.36
C THR A 222 -4.98 -1.94 42.62
N ARG A 223 -6.28 -1.64 42.78
CA ARG A 223 -6.90 -0.45 42.16
C ARG A 223 -6.15 0.82 42.56
N GLN A 224 -5.85 0.99 43.85
CA GLN A 224 -5.10 2.15 44.36
C GLN A 224 -3.68 2.23 43.75
N MET A 225 -2.98 1.10 43.59
CA MET A 225 -1.67 1.08 42.91
C MET A 225 -1.78 1.45 41.43
N CYS A 226 -2.78 0.94 40.72
CA CYS A 226 -3.04 1.27 39.33
C CYS A 226 -3.42 2.75 39.16
N GLU A 227 -4.23 3.32 40.06
CA GLU A 227 -4.60 4.74 40.06
C GLU A 227 -3.37 5.64 40.22
N ALA A 228 -2.47 5.32 41.15
CA ALA A 228 -1.21 6.05 41.32
C ALA A 228 -0.32 5.96 40.06
N ALA A 229 -0.19 4.77 39.49
CA ALA A 229 0.56 4.53 38.26
C ALA A 229 -0.03 5.31 37.06
N TYR A 230 -1.36 5.31 36.92
CA TYR A 230 -2.11 6.03 35.90
C TYR A 230 -1.94 7.55 36.06
N ALA A 231 -2.16 8.09 37.26
CA ALA A 231 -2.06 9.52 37.53
C ALA A 231 -0.66 10.07 37.18
N HIS A 232 0.39 9.34 37.54
CA HIS A 232 1.76 9.70 37.21
C HIS A 232 2.02 9.73 35.69
N LEU A 233 1.52 8.75 34.94
CA LEU A 233 1.66 8.70 33.48
C LEU A 233 0.79 9.75 32.77
N ALA A 234 -0.46 9.91 33.20
CA ALA A 234 -1.42 10.83 32.60
C ALA A 234 -0.95 12.29 32.74
N ALA A 235 -0.41 12.66 33.91
CA ALA A 235 0.16 13.99 34.14
C ALA A 235 1.34 14.29 33.18
N ARG A 236 2.24 13.32 32.96
CA ARG A 236 3.35 13.47 32.00
C ARG A 236 2.89 13.54 30.55
N ALA A 237 1.80 12.86 30.23
CA ALA A 237 1.23 12.81 28.89
C ALA A 237 0.31 14.01 28.56
N GLY A 238 -0.01 14.85 29.55
CA GLY A 238 -0.94 15.97 29.38
C GLY A 238 -2.39 15.52 29.13
N ILE A 239 -2.80 14.36 29.67
CA ILE A 239 -4.15 13.84 29.48
C ILE A 239 -5.09 14.44 30.52
N THR A 240 -6.23 14.96 30.05
CA THR A 240 -7.27 15.57 30.88
C THR A 240 -7.92 14.54 31.80
N GLU A 241 -8.36 14.97 32.99
CA GLU A 241 -9.18 14.14 33.86
C GLU A 241 -10.52 13.79 33.20
N GLY A 242 -11.07 12.62 33.55
CA GLY A 242 -12.39 12.17 33.07
C GLY A 242 -12.41 11.30 31.82
N VAL A 243 -11.27 11.12 31.13
CA VAL A 243 -11.19 10.20 29.97
C VAL A 243 -11.27 8.74 30.45
N ASN A 244 -12.19 7.95 29.88
CA ASN A 244 -12.39 6.54 30.24
C ASN A 244 -11.47 5.60 29.43
N ALA A 245 -11.39 4.33 29.82
CA ALA A 245 -10.51 3.36 29.13
C ALA A 245 -10.91 3.15 27.65
N SER A 246 -12.21 3.16 27.34
CA SER A 246 -12.69 2.97 25.96
C SER A 246 -12.21 4.08 25.01
N GLU A 247 -12.23 5.34 25.47
CA GLU A 247 -11.74 6.51 24.72
C GLU A 247 -10.22 6.51 24.58
N LEU A 248 -9.49 6.07 25.61
CA LEU A 248 -8.03 5.89 25.54
C LEU A 248 -7.65 4.79 24.55
N PHE A 249 -8.39 3.68 24.51
CA PHE A 249 -8.18 2.61 23.53
C PHE A 249 -8.51 3.07 22.11
N MET A 250 -9.58 3.85 21.92
CA MET A 250 -9.88 4.48 20.65
C MET A 250 -8.75 5.41 20.18
N THR A 251 -8.22 6.24 21.08
CA THR A 251 -7.07 7.11 20.78
C THR A 251 -5.82 6.31 20.42
N LEU A 252 -5.54 5.23 21.17
CA LEU A 252 -4.43 4.33 20.88
C LEU A 252 -4.59 3.64 19.51
N ALA A 253 -5.79 3.19 19.17
CA ALA A 253 -6.11 2.62 17.88
C ALA A 253 -5.85 3.64 16.75
N GLN A 254 -6.30 4.89 16.94
CA GLN A 254 -6.09 5.95 15.96
C GLN A 254 -4.61 6.25 15.76
N ASN A 255 -3.82 6.24 16.83
CA ASN A 255 -2.37 6.42 16.75
C ASN A 255 -1.69 5.30 15.99
N HIS A 256 -2.08 4.04 16.22
CA HIS A 256 -1.54 2.90 15.46
C HIS A 256 -1.90 2.96 13.98
N TYR A 257 -3.15 3.30 13.65
CA TYR A 257 -3.60 3.46 12.27
C TYR A 257 -2.83 4.60 11.57
N SER A 258 -2.77 5.78 12.19
CA SER A 258 -2.07 6.94 11.61
C SER A 258 -0.57 6.69 11.44
N ALA A 259 0.07 6.02 12.40
CA ALA A 259 1.47 5.61 12.28
C ALA A 259 1.68 4.66 11.10
N SER A 260 0.74 3.75 10.84
CA SER A 260 0.79 2.82 9.70
C SER A 260 0.70 3.56 8.38
N VAL A 261 -0.26 4.49 8.25
CA VAL A 261 -0.44 5.34 7.06
C VAL A 261 0.84 6.16 6.79
N ARG A 262 1.48 6.68 7.84
CA ARG A 262 2.74 7.44 7.77
C ARG A 262 4.00 6.56 7.68
N ARG A 263 3.86 5.23 7.70
CA ARG A 263 4.97 4.26 7.70
C ARG A 263 5.97 4.47 8.84
N GLU A 264 5.48 4.94 9.99
CA GLU A 264 6.28 5.09 11.21
C GLU A 264 6.60 3.71 11.81
N VAL A 265 7.81 3.56 12.33
CA VAL A 265 8.21 2.32 13.02
C VAL A 265 7.51 2.24 14.37
N LEU A 266 6.65 1.23 14.52
CA LEU A 266 5.91 0.98 15.74
C LEU A 266 6.70 0.08 16.71
N PRO A 267 6.64 0.34 18.04
CA PRO A 267 7.11 -0.61 19.05
C PRO A 267 6.53 -2.00 18.83
N GLY A 268 7.38 -3.02 18.86
CA GLY A 268 7.02 -4.39 18.54
C GLY A 268 7.42 -4.83 17.13
N TYR A 269 7.74 -3.89 16.23
CA TYR A 269 8.33 -4.19 14.92
C TYR A 269 9.78 -4.68 15.05
N VAL A 270 10.14 -5.67 14.25
CA VAL A 270 11.44 -6.30 14.19
C VAL A 270 12.03 -6.10 12.79
N PRO A 271 12.87 -5.08 12.59
CA PRO A 271 13.39 -4.75 11.27
C PRO A 271 14.19 -5.87 10.61
N SER A 272 14.93 -6.67 11.39
CA SER A 272 15.77 -7.77 10.87
C SER A 272 14.96 -8.84 10.16
N ASP A 273 13.72 -9.05 10.61
CA ASP A 273 12.87 -10.16 10.19
C ASP A 273 11.66 -9.63 9.39
N GLU A 274 11.57 -8.29 9.23
CA GLU A 274 10.46 -7.58 8.58
C GLU A 274 9.06 -7.96 9.11
N VAL A 275 8.97 -8.32 10.40
CA VAL A 275 7.73 -8.71 11.07
C VAL A 275 7.41 -7.81 12.26
N GLY A 276 6.11 -7.66 12.51
CA GLY A 276 5.60 -7.16 13.78
C GLY A 276 5.29 -8.32 14.75
N ILE A 277 5.54 -8.11 16.04
CA ILE A 277 5.15 -9.04 17.08
C ILE A 277 3.86 -8.56 17.73
N ILE A 278 2.77 -9.31 17.51
CA ILE A 278 1.52 -9.15 18.24
C ILE A 278 1.60 -9.99 19.52
N TRP A 279 1.41 -9.35 20.67
CA TRP A 279 1.37 -10.05 21.94
C TRP A 279 -0.05 -10.49 22.28
N THR A 280 -0.15 -11.71 22.80
CA THR A 280 -1.33 -12.26 23.45
C THR A 280 -0.94 -12.80 24.81
N TYR A 281 -1.90 -12.89 25.72
CA TYR A 281 -1.69 -13.44 27.05
C TYR A 281 -2.68 -14.57 27.28
N ASP A 282 -2.17 -15.68 27.82
CA ASP A 282 -2.98 -16.78 28.33
C ASP A 282 -2.60 -17.02 29.79
N ARG A 283 -3.59 -17.24 30.67
CA ARG A 283 -3.33 -17.40 32.11
C ARG A 283 -2.42 -18.59 32.42
N ARG A 284 -2.44 -19.67 31.61
CA ARG A 284 -1.60 -20.85 31.82
C ARG A 284 -0.26 -20.73 31.10
N ALA A 285 -0.26 -20.36 29.82
CA ALA A 285 0.94 -20.31 28.98
C ALA A 285 1.74 -19.01 29.15
N GLY A 286 1.14 -17.94 29.67
CA GLY A 286 1.76 -16.63 29.82
C GLY A 286 1.71 -15.80 28.53
N LEU A 287 2.72 -14.96 28.32
CA LEU A 287 2.84 -14.14 27.12
C LEU A 287 3.25 -14.97 25.91
N LEU A 288 2.49 -14.87 24.83
CA LEU A 288 2.71 -15.57 23.57
C LEU A 288 2.89 -14.57 22.42
N PRO A 289 4.02 -14.63 21.68
CA PRO A 289 4.24 -13.80 20.51
C PRO A 289 3.58 -14.42 19.26
N ILE A 290 2.93 -13.58 18.46
CA ILE A 290 2.40 -13.93 17.14
C ILE A 290 3.05 -13.00 16.13
N GLU A 291 3.81 -13.57 15.20
CA GLU A 291 4.43 -12.82 14.10
C GLU A 291 3.42 -12.49 13.02
N VAL A 292 3.40 -11.22 12.61
CA VAL A 292 2.61 -10.73 11.48
C VAL A 292 3.51 -9.95 10.51
N PRO A 293 3.20 -9.91 9.20
CA PRO A 293 4.01 -9.15 8.26
C PRO A 293 4.13 -7.67 8.64
N GLY A 294 5.32 -7.09 8.47
CA GLY A 294 5.62 -5.70 8.81
C GLY A 294 4.62 -4.67 8.25
N PRO A 295 4.30 -4.72 6.95
CA PRO A 295 3.39 -3.75 6.33
C PRO A 295 1.98 -3.70 6.93
N VAL A 296 1.53 -4.78 7.58
CA VAL A 296 0.18 -4.84 8.18
C VAL A 296 0.18 -4.67 9.70
N PHE A 297 1.36 -4.68 10.34
CA PHE A 297 1.49 -4.74 11.79
C PHE A 297 0.71 -3.65 12.52
N GLY A 298 0.84 -2.39 12.09
CA GLY A 298 0.16 -1.29 12.75
C GLY A 298 -1.36 -1.27 12.50
N TYR A 299 -1.84 -1.77 11.37
CA TYR A 299 -3.27 -1.98 11.14
C TYR A 299 -3.83 -3.06 12.06
N VAL A 300 -3.11 -4.16 12.25
CA VAL A 300 -3.50 -5.21 13.22
C VAL A 300 -3.53 -4.64 14.65
N LEU A 301 -2.56 -3.82 15.03
CA LEU A 301 -2.57 -3.14 16.33
C LEU A 301 -3.75 -2.16 16.48
N ALA A 302 -4.11 -1.45 15.41
CA ALA A 302 -5.28 -0.56 15.41
C ALA A 302 -6.58 -1.36 15.58
N MET A 303 -6.74 -2.48 14.85
CA MET A 303 -7.88 -3.38 15.01
C MET A 303 -8.02 -3.87 16.46
N ARG A 304 -6.95 -4.37 17.05
CA ARG A 304 -6.97 -4.91 18.42
C ARG A 304 -7.31 -3.83 19.45
N SER A 305 -6.77 -2.62 19.31
CA SER A 305 -7.12 -1.50 20.19
C SER A 305 -8.58 -1.07 20.02
N SER A 306 -9.10 -1.02 18.78
CA SER A 306 -10.53 -0.74 18.54
C SER A 306 -11.44 -1.81 19.14
N GLN A 307 -11.05 -3.09 19.07
CA GLN A 307 -11.79 -4.19 19.70
C GLN A 307 -11.84 -4.04 21.22
N GLN A 308 -10.74 -3.65 21.86
CA GLN A 308 -10.75 -3.36 23.30
C GLN A 308 -11.68 -2.19 23.62
N ALA A 309 -11.66 -1.13 22.81
CA ALA A 309 -12.57 0.01 22.96
C ALA A 309 -14.05 -0.44 22.89
N LEU A 310 -14.40 -1.25 21.90
CA LEU A 310 -15.75 -1.78 21.68
C LEU A 310 -16.18 -2.80 22.75
N THR A 311 -15.24 -3.57 23.30
CA THR A 311 -15.51 -4.50 24.41
C THR A 311 -15.91 -3.73 25.68
N LEU A 312 -15.31 -2.55 25.89
CA LEU A 312 -15.63 -1.68 27.03
C LEU A 312 -16.86 -0.81 26.79
N ASN A 313 -17.11 -0.43 25.53
CA ASN A 313 -18.26 0.36 25.13
C ASN A 313 -18.72 -0.02 23.71
N GLU A 314 -19.76 -0.86 23.64
CA GLU A 314 -20.29 -1.38 22.37
C GLU A 314 -20.95 -0.30 21.48
N HIS A 315 -21.29 0.86 22.05
CA HIS A 315 -21.90 1.97 21.34
C HIS A 315 -20.88 2.98 20.79
N LEU A 316 -19.57 2.74 20.97
CA LEU A 316 -18.50 3.62 20.51
C LEU A 316 -18.30 3.51 18.98
N SER A 317 -19.26 4.07 18.25
CA SER A 317 -19.32 4.09 16.79
C SER A 317 -18.01 4.42 16.08
N PRO A 318 -17.21 5.44 16.50
CA PRO A 318 -15.92 5.72 15.88
C PRO A 318 -14.92 4.56 15.96
N ALA A 319 -14.95 3.76 17.03
CA ALA A 319 -14.07 2.59 17.17
C ALA A 319 -14.44 1.48 16.18
N LEU A 320 -15.74 1.28 15.91
CA LEU A 320 -16.19 0.37 14.87
C LEU A 320 -15.73 0.85 13.49
N SER A 321 -15.92 2.13 13.15
CA SER A 321 -15.46 2.69 11.88
C SER A 321 -13.94 2.50 11.70
N LEU A 322 -13.15 2.78 12.74
CA LEU A 322 -11.70 2.60 12.69
C LEU A 322 -11.28 1.12 12.60
N TRP A 323 -12.01 0.22 13.25
CA TRP A 323 -11.78 -1.22 13.13
C TRP A 323 -11.99 -1.70 11.69
N LEU A 324 -13.06 -1.25 11.04
CA LEU A 324 -13.35 -1.57 9.64
C LEU A 324 -12.25 -1.07 8.71
N MET A 325 -11.83 0.19 8.87
CA MET A 325 -10.71 0.77 8.09
C MET A 325 -9.45 -0.06 8.26
N ALA A 326 -9.07 -0.35 9.51
CA ALA A 326 -7.86 -1.11 9.79
C ALA A 326 -7.91 -2.55 9.26
N ASN A 327 -9.07 -3.20 9.28
CA ASN A 327 -9.23 -4.56 8.75
C ASN A 327 -9.10 -4.60 7.22
N LEU A 328 -9.69 -3.64 6.51
CA LEU A 328 -9.54 -3.49 5.06
C LEU A 328 -8.08 -3.16 4.69
N SER A 329 -7.49 -2.17 5.36
CA SER A 329 -6.08 -1.80 5.12
C SER A 329 -5.11 -2.95 5.40
N ARG A 330 -5.41 -3.82 6.38
CA ARG A 330 -4.64 -5.05 6.63
C ARG A 330 -4.68 -5.99 5.42
N GLU A 331 -5.84 -6.19 4.80
CA GLU A 331 -5.96 -7.02 3.59
C GLU A 331 -5.26 -6.37 2.39
N ASN A 332 -5.52 -5.07 2.18
CA ASN A 332 -4.98 -4.31 1.04
C ASN A 332 -3.45 -4.20 1.05
N ASN A 333 -2.83 -4.17 2.23
CA ASN A 333 -1.38 -4.04 2.39
C ASN A 333 -0.69 -5.38 2.69
N MET A 334 -1.41 -6.51 2.58
CA MET A 334 -0.83 -7.84 2.78
C MET A 334 0.20 -8.15 1.68
N PRO A 335 1.46 -8.48 2.02
CA PRO A 335 2.43 -8.91 1.01
C PRO A 335 1.97 -10.17 0.27
N ALA A 336 2.46 -10.37 -0.96
CA ALA A 336 2.19 -11.58 -1.71
C ALA A 336 2.61 -12.83 -0.90
N LYS A 337 1.69 -13.77 -0.67
CA LYS A 337 1.84 -14.96 0.20
C LYS A 337 1.99 -14.67 1.69
N GLY A 338 1.86 -13.41 2.12
CA GLY A 338 1.78 -13.02 3.52
C GLY A 338 0.51 -13.56 4.18
N VAL A 339 0.61 -13.88 5.47
CA VAL A 339 -0.53 -14.31 6.29
C VAL A 339 -0.47 -13.58 7.62
N ASP A 340 -1.56 -12.93 8.00
CA ASP A 340 -1.75 -12.48 9.39
C ASP A 340 -2.16 -13.67 10.25
N LYS A 341 -1.19 -14.23 10.98
CA LYS A 341 -1.41 -15.37 11.89
C LYS A 341 -2.26 -14.99 13.11
N SER A 342 -2.44 -13.70 13.39
CA SER A 342 -3.25 -13.20 14.50
C SER A 342 -4.73 -13.05 14.15
N TYR A 343 -5.06 -13.10 12.85
CA TYR A 343 -6.44 -13.09 12.37
C TYR A 343 -7.11 -14.45 12.64
N PRO A 344 -8.23 -14.50 13.38
CA PRO A 344 -8.91 -15.77 13.66
C PRO A 344 -9.37 -16.47 12.38
N LYS A 345 -9.23 -17.80 12.33
CA LYS A 345 -9.52 -18.60 11.12
C LYS A 345 -11.01 -18.70 10.79
N ASP A 346 -11.84 -18.49 11.80
CA ASP A 346 -13.30 -18.53 11.74
C ASP A 346 -13.92 -17.17 11.39
N TRP A 347 -13.11 -16.10 11.28
CA TRP A 347 -13.58 -14.78 10.87
C TRP A 347 -13.74 -14.69 9.35
N HIS A 348 -14.68 -13.85 8.93
CA HIS A 348 -14.92 -13.56 7.53
C HIS A 348 -13.89 -12.57 6.97
N PRO A 349 -13.74 -12.43 5.64
CA PRO A 349 -12.92 -11.36 5.06
C PRO A 349 -13.40 -9.95 5.45
N ALA A 350 -12.55 -8.93 5.31
CA ALA A 350 -12.86 -7.58 5.78
C ALA A 350 -14.09 -6.95 5.10
N ASP A 351 -14.31 -7.24 3.82
CA ASP A 351 -15.45 -6.73 3.06
C ASP A 351 -16.81 -7.19 3.61
N TYR A 352 -16.86 -8.40 4.19
CA TYR A 352 -18.06 -8.92 4.84
C TYR A 352 -18.50 -8.00 5.98
N TYR A 353 -17.58 -7.67 6.88
CA TYR A 353 -17.90 -6.81 8.03
C TYR A 353 -18.28 -5.39 7.61
N LEU A 354 -17.64 -4.86 6.55
CA LEU A 354 -17.99 -3.55 6.00
C LEU A 354 -19.44 -3.52 5.47
N LYS A 355 -19.87 -4.58 4.79
CA LYS A 355 -21.27 -4.71 4.30
C LYS A 355 -22.25 -4.81 5.47
N VAL A 356 -21.93 -5.63 6.48
CA VAL A 356 -22.76 -5.79 7.70
C VAL A 356 -22.91 -4.47 8.46
N ALA A 357 -21.87 -3.65 8.52
CA ALA A 357 -21.88 -2.38 9.24
C ALA A 357 -22.77 -1.29 8.59
N GLY A 358 -23.13 -1.47 7.31
CA GLY A 358 -24.07 -0.62 6.58
C GLY A 358 -23.53 0.74 6.11
N PRO A 359 -24.34 1.50 5.36
CA PRO A 359 -23.90 2.68 4.62
C PRO A 359 -23.30 3.80 5.47
N LEU A 360 -23.82 4.00 6.70
CA LEU A 360 -23.31 5.03 7.60
C LEU A 360 -21.83 4.83 7.91
N ARG A 361 -21.43 3.58 8.20
CA ARG A 361 -20.04 3.21 8.51
C ARG A 361 -19.18 3.16 7.25
N GLN A 362 -19.74 2.74 6.12
CA GLN A 362 -19.05 2.77 4.83
C GLN A 362 -18.68 4.20 4.41
N HIS A 363 -19.55 5.17 4.65
CA HIS A 363 -19.20 6.59 4.44
C HIS A 363 -18.10 7.06 5.39
N ASP A 364 -18.06 6.60 6.63
CA ASP A 364 -16.97 6.96 7.54
C ASP A 364 -15.61 6.41 7.03
N VAL A 365 -15.60 5.18 6.48
CA VAL A 365 -14.43 4.58 5.81
C VAL A 365 -14.04 5.39 4.58
N LEU A 366 -14.99 5.70 3.69
CA LEU A 366 -14.73 6.49 2.49
C LEU A 366 -14.20 7.88 2.86
N TYR A 367 -14.82 8.56 3.83
CA TYR A 367 -14.36 9.87 4.30
C TYR A 367 -12.88 9.82 4.68
N ARG A 368 -12.49 8.84 5.50
CA ARG A 368 -11.11 8.69 5.94
C ARG A 368 -10.17 8.36 4.77
N ALA A 369 -10.57 7.45 3.89
CA ALA A 369 -9.80 7.06 2.72
C ALA A 369 -9.47 8.26 1.82
N LEU A 370 -10.44 9.16 1.58
CA LEU A 370 -10.21 10.38 0.80
C LEU A 370 -9.24 11.36 1.48
N GLN A 371 -9.27 11.46 2.82
CA GLN A 371 -8.33 12.30 3.58
C GLN A 371 -6.91 11.75 3.55
N ASP A 372 -6.77 10.44 3.73
CA ASP A 372 -5.48 9.74 3.73
C ASP A 372 -4.93 9.52 2.31
N ARG A 373 -5.72 9.86 1.27
CA ARG A 373 -5.47 9.59 -0.15
C ARG A 373 -5.27 8.10 -0.48
N ASP A 374 -5.92 7.23 0.29
CA ASP A 374 -5.90 5.79 0.09
C ASP A 374 -7.01 5.40 -0.90
N TYR A 375 -6.66 5.35 -2.19
CA TYR A 375 -7.63 5.02 -3.23
C TYR A 375 -8.13 3.57 -3.15
N VAL A 376 -7.32 2.63 -2.64
CA VAL A 376 -7.72 1.22 -2.51
C VAL A 376 -8.81 1.10 -1.45
N LEU A 377 -8.60 1.72 -0.28
CA LEU A 377 -9.61 1.78 0.77
C LEU A 377 -10.88 2.55 0.33
N ALA A 378 -10.72 3.59 -0.49
CA ALA A 378 -11.86 4.31 -1.05
C ALA A 378 -12.68 3.41 -1.99
N LEU A 379 -12.03 2.61 -2.83
CA LEU A 379 -12.69 1.65 -3.71
C LEU A 379 -13.44 0.56 -2.92
N ASP A 380 -12.87 0.04 -1.84
CA ASP A 380 -13.56 -0.92 -0.96
C ASP A 380 -14.86 -0.33 -0.40
N ALA A 381 -14.79 0.92 0.08
CA ALA A 381 -15.94 1.62 0.63
C ALA A 381 -17.02 1.90 -0.43
N ILE A 382 -16.63 2.35 -1.63
CA ILE A 382 -17.55 2.59 -2.74
C ILE A 382 -18.20 1.29 -3.22
N GLY A 383 -17.41 0.21 -3.33
CA GLY A 383 -17.92 -1.12 -3.69
C GLY A 383 -18.97 -1.63 -2.69
N ALA A 384 -18.73 -1.46 -1.39
CA ALA A 384 -19.71 -1.81 -0.37
C ALA A 384 -20.97 -0.93 -0.41
N LEU A 385 -20.82 0.38 -0.64
CA LEU A 385 -21.94 1.32 -0.81
C LEU A 385 -22.82 0.93 -2.00
N ARG A 386 -22.23 0.59 -3.15
CA ARG A 386 -22.94 0.15 -4.36
C ARG A 386 -23.86 -1.05 -4.11
N LEU A 387 -23.47 -1.94 -3.19
CA LEU A 387 -24.20 -3.18 -2.90
C LEU A 387 -25.23 -3.04 -1.78
N THR A 388 -25.10 -2.06 -0.88
CA THR A 388 -25.88 -2.04 0.37
C THR A 388 -26.67 -0.75 0.61
N ALA A 389 -26.35 0.34 -0.09
CA ALA A 389 -26.99 1.63 0.15
C ALA A 389 -28.13 1.89 -0.84
N GLY A 390 -29.30 2.29 -0.32
CA GLY A 390 -30.34 2.94 -1.11
C GLY A 390 -30.04 4.42 -1.33
N THR A 391 -30.82 5.09 -2.19
CA THR A 391 -30.64 6.50 -2.57
C THR A 391 -30.44 7.43 -1.38
N ASP A 392 -31.33 7.36 -0.38
CA ASP A 392 -31.29 8.25 0.79
C ASP A 392 -29.97 8.12 1.58
N ALA A 393 -29.49 6.91 1.78
CA ALA A 393 -28.23 6.64 2.46
C ALA A 393 -26.99 7.11 1.65
N LEU A 394 -27.13 7.32 0.34
CA LEU A 394 -26.07 7.79 -0.54
C LEU A 394 -26.01 9.32 -0.63
N VAL A 395 -27.17 10.00 -0.64
CA VAL A 395 -27.27 11.44 -0.96
C VAL A 395 -27.87 12.31 0.14
N ASN A 396 -28.41 11.74 1.23
CA ASN A 396 -29.03 12.49 2.33
C ASN A 396 -28.35 12.18 3.66
N ARG A 397 -27.39 13.02 4.03
CA ARG A 397 -26.89 13.12 5.42
C ARG A 397 -27.06 14.57 5.86
N GLN A 398 -27.96 14.81 6.81
CA GLN A 398 -28.16 16.11 7.46
C GLN A 398 -26.89 16.49 8.24
N GLY A 399 -25.91 17.07 7.54
CA GLY A 399 -24.60 17.49 8.07
C GLY A 399 -23.56 16.35 8.06
N THR A 400 -22.37 16.44 7.48
CA THR A 400 -21.69 17.62 6.93
C THR A 400 -20.63 17.28 5.88
N VAL A 401 -20.53 16.04 5.40
CA VAL A 401 -19.76 15.68 4.18
C VAL A 401 -20.44 14.46 3.57
N GLN A 402 -20.58 14.43 2.24
CA GLN A 402 -20.98 13.23 1.50
C GLN A 402 -19.76 12.72 0.75
N PRO A 403 -18.97 11.82 1.35
CA PRO A 403 -17.71 11.36 0.79
C PRO A 403 -17.86 10.80 -0.62
N LEU A 404 -19.00 10.17 -0.92
CA LEU A 404 -19.28 9.67 -2.27
C LEU A 404 -19.45 10.79 -3.32
N ILE A 405 -20.06 11.93 -2.97
CA ILE A 405 -20.11 13.09 -3.87
C ILE A 405 -18.70 13.66 -4.08
N ALA A 406 -17.93 13.81 -2.99
CA ALA A 406 -16.54 14.26 -3.09
C ALA A 406 -15.71 13.34 -3.98
N SER A 407 -16.03 12.03 -3.98
CA SER A 407 -15.38 11.03 -4.81
C SER A 407 -15.56 11.25 -6.32
N LEU A 408 -16.63 11.93 -6.76
CA LEU A 408 -16.82 12.31 -8.18
C LEU A 408 -15.74 13.29 -8.70
N SER A 409 -15.00 13.91 -7.79
CA SER A 409 -13.92 14.85 -8.10
C SER A 409 -12.57 14.34 -7.61
N TYR A 410 -12.52 13.09 -7.14
CA TYR A 410 -11.32 12.52 -6.57
C TYR A 410 -10.24 12.33 -7.64
N PRO A 411 -8.94 12.44 -7.29
CA PRO A 411 -7.89 12.39 -8.30
C PRO A 411 -7.80 11.05 -9.03
N ASP A 412 -7.97 9.92 -8.33
CA ASP A 412 -7.96 8.59 -8.94
C ASP A 412 -9.21 8.34 -9.80
N ARG A 413 -9.00 7.89 -11.05
CA ARG A 413 -10.09 7.65 -12.02
C ARG A 413 -11.02 6.53 -11.59
N ARG A 414 -10.50 5.43 -11.02
CA ARG A 414 -11.32 4.29 -10.59
C ARG A 414 -12.27 4.73 -9.48
N VAL A 415 -11.80 5.54 -8.55
CA VAL A 415 -12.64 6.11 -7.48
C VAL A 415 -13.73 6.99 -8.08
N ARG A 416 -13.41 7.89 -9.03
CA ARG A 416 -14.42 8.72 -9.71
C ARG A 416 -15.45 7.89 -10.46
N PHE A 417 -15.01 6.95 -11.29
CA PHE A 417 -15.86 6.12 -12.13
C PHE A 417 -16.78 5.26 -11.27
N ASN A 418 -16.22 4.56 -10.27
CA ASN A 418 -17.04 3.77 -9.35
C ASN A 418 -18.00 4.63 -8.53
N ALA A 419 -17.63 5.85 -8.15
CA ALA A 419 -18.54 6.77 -7.48
C ALA A 419 -19.71 7.18 -8.40
N ALA A 420 -19.44 7.50 -9.66
CA ALA A 420 -20.48 7.84 -10.64
C ALA A 420 -21.40 6.66 -10.95
N LEU A 421 -20.84 5.46 -11.14
CA LEU A 421 -21.60 4.22 -11.32
C LEU A 421 -22.48 3.92 -10.10
N THR A 422 -21.94 4.10 -8.89
CA THR A 422 -22.69 3.90 -7.64
C THR A 422 -23.87 4.89 -7.51
N MET A 423 -23.64 6.16 -7.83
CA MET A 423 -24.68 7.20 -7.81
C MET A 423 -25.75 6.95 -8.87
N ALA A 424 -25.36 6.62 -10.10
CA ALA A 424 -26.30 6.31 -11.18
C ALA A 424 -27.15 5.07 -10.86
N ASN A 425 -26.52 4.03 -10.32
CA ASN A 425 -27.21 2.80 -9.91
C ASN A 425 -28.22 3.03 -8.77
N ALA A 426 -28.03 4.07 -7.95
CA ALA A 426 -28.95 4.42 -6.88
C ALA A 426 -30.29 4.98 -7.37
N ARG A 427 -30.37 5.46 -8.62
CA ARG A 427 -31.59 6.02 -9.24
C ARG A 427 -32.31 7.05 -8.36
N PRO A 428 -31.67 8.19 -8.05
CA PRO A 428 -32.30 9.24 -7.26
C PRO A 428 -33.52 9.84 -7.95
N ASP A 429 -34.55 10.11 -7.16
CA ASP A 429 -35.81 10.71 -7.58
C ASP A 429 -35.86 12.24 -7.33
N GLN A 430 -34.94 12.76 -6.52
CA GLN A 430 -34.78 14.19 -6.24
C GLN A 430 -33.37 14.69 -6.58
N PRO A 431 -33.23 15.92 -7.14
CA PRO A 431 -31.93 16.53 -7.35
C PRO A 431 -31.17 16.75 -6.03
N TYR A 432 -29.86 16.54 -6.07
CA TYR A 432 -28.95 16.75 -4.95
C TYR A 432 -27.69 17.49 -5.41
N ASN A 433 -26.91 18.02 -4.45
CA ASN A 433 -25.69 18.75 -4.76
C ASN A 433 -24.69 17.86 -5.53
N GLY A 434 -24.10 18.34 -6.61
CA GLY A 434 -23.15 17.55 -7.40
C GLY A 434 -23.76 16.49 -8.32
N SER A 435 -25.10 16.34 -8.38
CA SER A 435 -25.79 15.47 -9.35
C SER A 435 -25.37 15.74 -10.81
N TYR A 436 -25.14 17.01 -11.15
CA TYR A 436 -24.64 17.46 -12.46
C TYR A 436 -23.28 16.87 -12.86
N ARG A 437 -22.50 16.30 -11.92
CA ARG A 437 -21.19 15.68 -12.23
C ARG A 437 -21.28 14.23 -12.65
N VAL A 438 -22.39 13.54 -12.38
CA VAL A 438 -22.48 12.09 -12.62
C VAL A 438 -22.36 11.79 -14.12
N VAL A 439 -23.15 12.44 -14.97
CA VAL A 439 -23.12 12.22 -16.43
C VAL A 439 -21.75 12.58 -17.05
N PRO A 440 -21.12 13.73 -16.72
CA PRO A 440 -19.75 14.01 -17.16
C PRO A 440 -18.72 12.94 -16.77
N VAL A 441 -18.77 12.41 -15.55
CA VAL A 441 -17.83 11.37 -15.10
C VAL A 441 -18.11 10.02 -15.78
N LEU A 442 -19.36 9.66 -16.03
CA LEU A 442 -19.69 8.50 -16.87
C LEU A 442 -19.15 8.68 -18.29
N CYS A 443 -19.27 9.88 -18.86
CA CYS A 443 -18.68 10.20 -20.16
C CYS A 443 -17.14 10.10 -20.18
N GLU A 444 -16.47 10.47 -19.08
CA GLU A 444 -15.03 10.22 -18.92
C GLU A 444 -14.71 8.72 -18.97
N ALA A 445 -15.50 7.89 -18.28
CA ALA A 445 -15.34 6.44 -18.29
C ALA A 445 -15.54 5.84 -19.70
N VAL A 446 -16.50 6.36 -20.49
CA VAL A 446 -16.68 5.95 -21.90
C VAL A 446 -15.43 6.25 -22.73
N ARG A 447 -14.84 7.44 -22.57
CA ARG A 447 -13.61 7.84 -23.27
C ARG A 447 -12.34 7.15 -22.77
N GLN A 448 -12.38 6.50 -21.61
CA GLN A 448 -11.20 5.87 -21.02
C GLN A 448 -10.67 4.76 -21.94
N SER A 449 -9.35 4.78 -22.16
CA SER A 449 -8.57 3.81 -22.95
C SER A 449 -7.35 3.34 -22.15
N ASP A 450 -6.51 2.51 -22.77
CA ASP A 450 -5.18 2.15 -22.27
C ASP A 450 -4.09 3.16 -22.70
N THR A 451 -4.45 4.20 -23.49
CA THR A 451 -3.52 5.26 -23.87
C THR A 451 -3.23 6.17 -22.67
N ARG A 452 -1.93 6.39 -22.42
CA ARG A 452 -1.48 7.24 -21.31
C ARG A 452 -1.28 8.65 -21.83
N PHE A 453 -1.74 9.65 -21.09
CA PHE A 453 -1.64 11.05 -21.48
C PHE A 453 -0.75 11.83 -20.51
N ALA A 454 0.30 12.45 -21.02
CA ALA A 454 1.25 13.23 -20.25
C ALA A 454 1.17 14.72 -20.61
N VAL A 455 1.47 15.55 -19.62
CA VAL A 455 1.60 17.00 -19.78
C VAL A 455 3.05 17.39 -19.50
N VAL A 456 3.69 18.06 -20.44
CA VAL A 456 5.06 18.58 -20.29
C VAL A 456 5.00 20.09 -20.14
N LEU A 457 5.51 20.60 -19.02
CA LEU A 457 5.57 22.03 -18.72
C LEU A 457 7.01 22.45 -18.50
N SER A 458 7.57 23.23 -19.41
CA SER A 458 8.95 23.71 -19.27
C SER A 458 9.04 25.20 -19.54
N PRO A 459 9.82 25.97 -18.76
CA PRO A 459 10.12 27.37 -19.10
C PRO A 459 10.76 27.51 -20.49
N ASP A 460 11.45 26.47 -20.97
CA ASP A 460 12.07 26.40 -22.29
C ASP A 460 11.24 25.51 -23.23
N LEU A 461 10.76 26.09 -24.34
CA LEU A 461 9.92 25.39 -25.30
C LEU A 461 10.67 24.29 -26.05
N ASP A 462 11.97 24.46 -26.30
CA ASP A 462 12.79 23.43 -26.96
C ASP A 462 12.93 22.21 -26.06
N ARG A 463 13.16 22.46 -24.76
CA ARG A 463 13.17 21.43 -23.72
C ARG A 463 11.81 20.73 -23.60
N ALA A 464 10.70 21.47 -23.64
CA ALA A 464 9.34 20.90 -23.62
C ALA A 464 9.11 19.95 -24.79
N ASN A 465 9.47 20.38 -26.00
CA ASN A 465 9.31 19.60 -27.23
C ASN A 465 10.20 18.35 -27.24
N GLN A 466 11.43 18.46 -26.73
CA GLN A 466 12.34 17.33 -26.58
C GLN A 466 11.76 16.25 -25.67
N LEU A 467 11.30 16.64 -24.47
CA LEU A 467 10.68 15.71 -23.52
C LEU A 467 9.40 15.10 -24.07
N ALA A 468 8.60 15.88 -24.81
CA ALA A 468 7.41 15.39 -25.47
C ALA A 468 7.73 14.35 -26.56
N GLY A 469 8.83 14.53 -27.31
CA GLY A 469 9.33 13.56 -28.27
C GLY A 469 9.65 12.21 -27.61
N ILE A 470 10.45 12.22 -26.53
CA ILE A 470 10.80 11.03 -25.76
C ILE A 470 9.54 10.30 -25.26
N LEU A 471 8.61 11.05 -24.68
CA LEU A 471 7.36 10.49 -24.14
C LEU A 471 6.49 9.85 -25.22
N ARG A 472 6.34 10.49 -26.41
CA ARG A 472 5.54 9.95 -27.51
C ARG A 472 6.19 8.73 -28.18
N GLU A 473 7.46 8.87 -28.55
CA GLU A 473 8.13 7.90 -29.42
C GLU A 473 8.60 6.66 -28.64
N GLU A 474 9.17 6.85 -27.46
CA GLU A 474 9.81 5.79 -26.67
C GLU A 474 8.89 5.24 -25.57
N LEU A 475 8.12 6.11 -24.91
CA LEU A 475 7.28 5.74 -23.77
C LEU A 475 5.78 5.62 -24.09
N LYS A 476 5.38 5.87 -25.35
CA LYS A 476 4.02 5.69 -25.87
C LYS A 476 2.95 6.47 -25.09
N PHE A 477 3.27 7.68 -24.68
CA PHE A 477 2.28 8.63 -24.16
C PHE A 477 1.72 9.49 -25.29
N GLU A 478 0.44 9.82 -25.23
CA GLU A 478 -0.06 11.05 -25.83
C GLU A 478 0.45 12.23 -25.00
N VAL A 479 0.87 13.32 -25.64
CA VAL A 479 1.54 14.41 -24.92
C VAL A 479 1.02 15.76 -25.37
N ALA A 480 0.65 16.59 -24.40
CA ALA A 480 0.52 18.04 -24.55
C ALA A 480 1.74 18.72 -23.93
N ALA A 481 2.35 19.67 -24.64
CA ALA A 481 3.55 20.36 -24.19
C ALA A 481 3.36 21.88 -24.31
N GLY A 482 3.80 22.61 -23.29
CA GLY A 482 3.71 24.08 -23.21
C GLY A 482 4.62 24.66 -22.15
N GLN A 483 4.59 25.97 -21.95
CA GLN A 483 5.34 26.64 -20.89
C GLN A 483 4.52 26.75 -19.60
N THR A 484 3.21 26.86 -19.74
CA THR A 484 2.24 27.07 -18.66
C THR A 484 1.06 26.08 -18.78
N ILE A 485 0.25 25.97 -17.74
CA ILE A 485 -0.95 25.10 -17.77
C ILE A 485 -1.96 25.63 -18.79
N GLU A 486 -2.03 26.96 -18.94
CA GLU A 486 -2.89 27.67 -19.88
C GLU A 486 -2.63 27.22 -21.32
N ASP A 487 -1.36 27.05 -21.70
CA ASP A 487 -0.95 26.63 -23.05
C ASP A 487 -1.48 25.24 -23.45
N VAL A 488 -1.79 24.39 -22.47
CA VAL A 488 -2.20 22.98 -22.67
C VAL A 488 -3.61 22.69 -22.16
N THR A 489 -4.37 23.71 -21.77
CA THR A 489 -5.69 23.55 -21.12
C THR A 489 -6.71 22.87 -22.03
N ASP A 490 -6.72 23.19 -23.32
CA ASP A 490 -7.65 22.56 -24.28
C ASP A 490 -7.35 21.06 -24.44
N ALA A 491 -6.07 20.71 -24.51
CA ALA A 491 -5.65 19.31 -24.60
C ALA A 491 -5.96 18.52 -23.32
N ILE A 492 -5.75 19.12 -22.15
CA ILE A 492 -6.14 18.52 -20.86
C ILE A 492 -7.66 18.32 -20.79
N SER A 493 -8.43 19.26 -21.32
CA SER A 493 -9.90 19.20 -21.32
C SER A 493 -10.41 18.09 -22.25
N ALA A 494 -9.84 17.97 -23.44
CA ALA A 494 -10.19 16.95 -24.43
C ALA A 494 -9.73 15.53 -24.05
N GLY A 495 -8.58 15.39 -23.37
CA GLY A 495 -8.01 14.09 -23.01
C GLY A 495 -8.79 13.31 -21.95
N PRO A 496 -8.64 11.96 -21.90
CA PRO A 496 -9.33 11.08 -20.94
C PRO A 496 -8.89 11.26 -19.47
N GLY A 497 -7.82 12.03 -19.22
CA GLY A 497 -7.23 12.32 -17.91
C GLY A 497 -5.71 12.46 -18.05
N VAL A 498 -5.03 13.07 -17.07
CA VAL A 498 -3.56 13.20 -17.10
C VAL A 498 -2.91 12.15 -16.21
N ASP A 499 -2.04 11.32 -16.79
CA ASP A 499 -1.31 10.23 -16.13
C ASP A 499 0.04 10.66 -15.57
N LEU A 500 0.62 11.74 -16.12
CA LEU A 500 1.95 12.20 -15.78
C LEU A 500 2.09 13.69 -16.07
N ILE A 501 2.73 14.42 -15.16
CA ILE A 501 3.25 15.76 -15.45
C ILE A 501 4.78 15.68 -15.42
N ILE A 502 5.45 16.20 -16.43
CA ILE A 502 6.90 16.43 -16.39
C ILE A 502 7.15 17.92 -16.41
N THR A 503 7.94 18.41 -15.46
CA THR A 503 8.40 19.79 -15.46
C THR A 503 9.91 19.88 -15.39
N SER A 504 10.47 20.88 -16.07
CA SER A 504 11.86 21.29 -15.89
C SER A 504 11.95 22.72 -15.34
N ALA A 505 10.93 23.15 -14.61
CA ALA A 505 10.97 24.40 -13.87
C ALA A 505 11.94 24.27 -12.69
N ASN A 506 12.54 25.40 -12.30
CA ASN A 506 13.38 25.48 -11.10
C ASN A 506 12.56 25.18 -9.81
N PRO A 507 13.16 25.13 -8.61
CA PRO A 507 12.44 24.72 -7.39
C PRO A 507 11.23 25.61 -7.08
N THR A 508 11.35 26.93 -7.29
CA THR A 508 10.24 27.88 -7.10
C THR A 508 9.13 27.64 -8.11
N GLY A 509 9.45 27.55 -9.40
CA GLY A 509 8.47 27.28 -10.44
C GLY A 509 7.80 25.91 -10.29
N THR A 510 8.52 24.90 -9.78
CA THR A 510 7.95 23.59 -9.46
C THR A 510 6.94 23.69 -8.29
N MET A 511 7.23 24.48 -7.25
CA MET A 511 6.27 24.76 -6.17
C MET A 511 5.04 25.48 -6.69
N ASP A 512 5.22 26.50 -7.53
CA ASP A 512 4.11 27.26 -8.13
C ASP A 512 3.22 26.35 -8.99
N LEU A 513 3.82 25.50 -9.84
CA LEU A 513 3.09 24.50 -10.62
C LEU A 513 2.37 23.49 -9.72
N GLN A 514 3.00 23.04 -8.63
CA GLN A 514 2.40 22.12 -7.67
C GLN A 514 1.17 22.74 -6.98
N HIS A 515 1.19 24.04 -6.70
CA HIS A 515 0.05 24.77 -6.17
C HIS A 515 -1.02 25.00 -7.24
N SER A 516 -0.66 25.52 -8.41
CA SER A 516 -1.60 25.83 -9.50
C SER A 516 -2.35 24.61 -10.00
N ARG A 517 -1.69 23.45 -10.08
CA ARG A 517 -2.37 22.22 -10.50
C ARG A 517 -3.45 21.73 -9.53
N SER A 518 -3.41 22.14 -8.26
CA SER A 518 -4.38 21.71 -7.24
C SER A 518 -5.81 22.18 -7.52
N SER A 519 -5.94 23.27 -8.29
CA SER A 519 -7.21 23.82 -8.76
C SER A 519 -7.83 23.02 -9.93
N ASN A 520 -7.06 22.13 -10.58
CA ASN A 520 -7.51 21.33 -11.70
C ASN A 520 -7.60 19.85 -11.30
N TYR A 521 -8.81 19.30 -11.24
CA TYR A 521 -9.06 17.92 -10.82
C TYR A 521 -8.40 16.86 -11.73
N LYS A 522 -8.12 17.18 -13.00
CA LYS A 522 -7.39 16.27 -13.90
C LYS A 522 -5.88 16.28 -13.65
N LEU A 523 -5.32 17.35 -13.07
CA LEU A 523 -3.88 17.50 -12.83
C LEU A 523 -3.45 17.17 -11.40
N VAL A 524 -4.33 17.39 -10.41
CA VAL A 524 -4.06 17.11 -9.00
C VAL A 524 -3.73 15.63 -8.74
N ALA A 525 -4.19 14.74 -9.63
CA ALA A 525 -4.00 13.29 -9.61
C ALA A 525 -2.71 12.81 -10.27
N ALA A 526 -2.15 13.62 -11.15
CA ALA A 526 -1.01 13.19 -11.95
C ALA A 526 0.25 13.27 -11.08
N PRO A 527 1.07 12.22 -10.98
CA PRO A 527 2.42 12.36 -10.44
C PRO A 527 3.20 13.38 -11.26
N MET A 528 4.00 14.21 -10.59
CA MET A 528 4.87 15.19 -11.23
C MET A 528 6.32 14.76 -11.12
N ILE A 529 7.00 14.60 -12.25
CA ILE A 529 8.45 14.44 -12.33
C ILE A 529 9.05 15.84 -12.47
N ALA A 530 9.83 16.27 -11.49
CA ALA A 530 10.54 17.55 -11.51
C ALA A 530 12.00 17.32 -11.87
N LEU A 531 12.43 17.83 -13.02
CA LEU A 531 13.78 17.67 -13.54
C LEU A 531 14.69 18.79 -13.01
N ALA A 532 15.56 18.44 -12.06
CA ALA A 532 16.58 19.34 -11.53
C ALA A 532 17.80 19.40 -12.45
N GLU A 533 18.33 20.58 -12.77
CA GLU A 533 19.46 20.72 -13.69
C GLU A 533 20.78 20.19 -13.12
N ASN A 534 20.92 20.22 -11.80
CA ASN A 534 22.13 19.79 -11.11
C ASN A 534 21.85 19.20 -9.71
N ASN A 535 22.88 18.61 -9.08
CA ASN A 535 22.76 17.95 -7.78
C ASN A 535 22.39 18.90 -6.62
N ALA A 536 22.76 20.19 -6.69
CA ALA A 536 22.42 21.15 -5.65
C ALA A 536 20.91 21.47 -5.69
N GLU A 537 20.37 21.67 -6.89
CA GLU A 537 18.95 21.86 -7.11
C GLU A 537 18.14 20.60 -6.74
N LEU A 538 18.64 19.41 -7.09
CA LEU A 538 18.01 18.15 -6.71
C LEU A 538 17.92 18.00 -5.19
N ALA A 539 19.00 18.31 -4.46
CA ALA A 539 19.00 18.28 -3.00
C ALA A 539 18.00 19.28 -2.39
N GLN A 540 17.90 20.48 -2.98
CA GLN A 540 16.92 21.48 -2.57
C GLN A 540 15.48 21.01 -2.80
N MET A 541 15.18 20.48 -3.99
CA MET A 541 13.85 19.94 -4.29
C MET A 541 13.51 18.75 -3.38
N ASN A 542 14.46 17.85 -3.11
CA ASN A 542 14.24 16.74 -2.17
C ASN A 542 13.91 17.23 -0.76
N ALA A 543 14.54 18.31 -0.29
CA ALA A 543 14.21 18.90 1.01
C ALA A 543 12.84 19.58 1.02
N ILE A 544 12.47 20.29 -0.05
CA ILE A 544 11.16 20.95 -0.19
C ILE A 544 10.02 19.91 -0.25
N PHE A 545 10.25 18.82 -0.99
CA PHE A 545 9.24 17.81 -1.30
C PHE A 545 9.38 16.52 -0.49
N GLU A 546 10.17 16.50 0.60
CA GLU A 546 10.44 15.29 1.41
C GLU A 546 9.16 14.58 1.89
N ASN A 547 8.13 15.37 2.25
CA ASN A 547 6.84 14.87 2.70
C ASN A 547 5.76 14.91 1.61
N ASN A 548 6.12 15.21 0.36
CA ASN A 548 5.20 15.34 -0.75
C ASN A 548 5.22 14.07 -1.62
N MET A 549 4.14 13.28 -1.56
CA MET A 549 4.04 12.03 -2.31
C MET A 549 3.72 12.20 -3.82
N THR A 550 3.63 13.44 -4.30
CA THR A 550 3.07 13.79 -5.62
C THR A 550 4.09 14.43 -6.56
N VAL A 551 5.24 14.84 -6.03
CA VAL A 551 6.34 15.46 -6.77
C VAL A 551 7.58 14.60 -6.56
N TYR A 552 8.22 14.19 -7.65
CA TYR A 552 9.36 13.29 -7.68
C TYR A 552 10.52 14.03 -8.35
N PRO A 553 11.40 14.66 -7.54
CA PRO A 553 12.59 15.29 -8.05
C PRO A 553 13.58 14.24 -8.58
N ILE A 554 14.06 14.44 -9.80
CA ILE A 554 15.15 13.64 -10.38
C ILE A 554 16.14 14.56 -11.08
N LEU A 555 17.36 14.07 -11.29
CA LEU A 555 18.32 14.80 -12.13
C LEU A 555 17.84 14.82 -13.57
N ALA A 556 17.95 15.98 -14.22
CA ALA A 556 17.60 16.19 -15.59
C ALA A 556 18.31 15.18 -16.50
N THR A 557 17.53 14.54 -17.36
CA THR A 557 18.02 13.53 -18.30
C THR A 557 17.36 13.74 -19.67
N GLN A 558 17.95 13.14 -20.69
CA GLN A 558 17.44 13.07 -22.06
C GLN A 558 17.22 11.62 -22.51
N SER A 559 17.37 10.65 -21.60
CA SER A 559 17.25 9.22 -21.88
C SER A 559 15.93 8.69 -21.35
N ALA A 560 15.17 7.99 -22.21
CA ALA A 560 13.96 7.29 -21.81
C ALA A 560 14.24 6.22 -20.73
N ASP A 561 15.36 5.50 -20.85
CA ASP A 561 15.77 4.45 -19.89
C ASP A 561 16.02 5.01 -18.49
N ALA A 562 16.47 6.26 -18.39
CA ALA A 562 16.63 6.96 -17.11
C ALA A 562 15.32 7.56 -16.58
N LEU A 563 14.42 8.02 -17.47
CA LEU A 563 13.12 8.58 -17.08
C LEU A 563 12.13 7.52 -16.64
N LYS A 564 12.07 6.40 -17.36
CA LYS A 564 11.04 5.36 -17.20
C LYS A 564 10.95 4.80 -15.76
N PRO A 565 12.06 4.44 -15.08
CA PRO A 565 11.98 3.94 -13.71
C PRO A 565 11.40 4.96 -12.72
N ALA A 566 11.73 6.24 -12.90
CA ALA A 566 11.21 7.32 -12.07
C ALA A 566 9.70 7.52 -12.31
N ILE A 567 9.28 7.51 -13.58
CA ILE A 567 7.86 7.57 -13.98
C ILE A 567 7.08 6.38 -13.41
N ASP A 568 7.57 5.16 -13.63
CA ASP A 568 6.91 3.93 -13.16
C ASP A 568 6.78 3.92 -11.63
N THR A 569 7.81 4.40 -10.91
CA THR A 569 7.79 4.55 -9.45
C THR A 569 6.77 5.59 -9.01
N ALA A 570 6.77 6.77 -9.64
CA ALA A 570 5.87 7.87 -9.31
C ALA A 570 4.39 7.50 -9.55
N ILE A 571 4.09 6.85 -10.68
CA ILE A 571 2.75 6.35 -11.00
C ILE A 571 2.33 5.29 -9.98
N LYS A 572 3.18 4.27 -9.73
CA LYS A 572 2.86 3.18 -8.79
C LYS A 572 2.57 3.69 -7.37
N GLN A 573 3.27 4.72 -6.93
CA GLN A 573 3.15 5.25 -5.57
C GLN A 573 2.00 6.25 -5.41
N PHE A 574 1.56 6.94 -6.47
CA PHE A 574 0.57 8.02 -6.37
C PHE A 574 -0.75 7.79 -7.12
N ALA A 575 -0.71 7.27 -8.36
CA ALA A 575 -1.88 7.14 -9.24
C ALA A 575 -2.44 5.71 -9.31
N GLY A 576 -1.86 4.77 -8.57
CA GLY A 576 -2.15 3.34 -8.71
C GLY A 576 -1.61 2.76 -10.02
N GLN A 577 -2.03 1.53 -10.35
CA GLN A 577 -1.67 0.94 -11.65
C GLN A 577 -2.44 1.66 -12.77
N PRO A 578 -1.86 1.90 -13.95
CA PRO A 578 -2.61 2.39 -15.10
C PRO A 578 -3.87 1.54 -15.36
N ILE A 579 -4.96 2.15 -15.82
CA ILE A 579 -6.15 1.40 -16.24
C ILE A 579 -5.78 0.64 -17.51
N GLY A 580 -5.83 -0.68 -17.46
CA GLY A 580 -5.52 -1.55 -18.59
C GLY A 580 -6.64 -1.56 -19.63
N LYS A 581 -6.37 -2.11 -20.81
CA LYS A 581 -7.34 -2.18 -21.92
C LYS A 581 -8.66 -2.87 -21.52
N ASP A 582 -8.57 -4.00 -20.83
CA ASP A 582 -9.75 -4.78 -20.43
C ASP A 582 -10.57 -4.02 -19.38
N GLU A 583 -9.90 -3.44 -18.39
CA GLU A 583 -10.53 -2.63 -17.34
C GLU A 583 -11.16 -1.34 -17.91
N ALA A 584 -10.51 -0.69 -18.89
CA ALA A 584 -11.06 0.47 -19.59
C ALA A 584 -12.32 0.12 -20.38
N LEU A 585 -12.33 -1.05 -21.04
CA LEU A 585 -13.52 -1.55 -21.74
C LEU A 585 -14.67 -1.87 -20.75
N GLU A 586 -14.36 -2.45 -19.60
CA GLU A 586 -15.34 -2.71 -18.53
C GLU A 586 -15.97 -1.40 -18.05
N PHE A 587 -15.16 -0.41 -17.67
CA PHE A 587 -15.67 0.91 -17.25
C PHE A 587 -16.50 1.60 -18.32
N ALA A 588 -16.07 1.56 -19.58
CA ALA A 588 -16.82 2.15 -20.69
C ALA A 588 -18.17 1.45 -20.88
N THR A 589 -18.22 0.12 -20.76
CA THR A 589 -19.45 -0.66 -20.94
C THR A 589 -20.42 -0.43 -19.79
N ASP A 590 -19.94 -0.47 -18.54
CA ASP A 590 -20.71 -0.15 -17.33
C ASP A 590 -21.28 1.27 -17.39
N ALA A 591 -20.48 2.24 -17.85
CA ALA A 591 -20.91 3.62 -17.98
C ALA A 591 -21.98 3.78 -19.06
N LEU A 592 -21.85 3.12 -20.21
CA LEU A 592 -22.87 3.11 -21.27
C LEU A 592 -24.18 2.48 -20.79
N ASP A 593 -24.11 1.42 -19.99
CA ASP A 593 -25.31 0.82 -19.39
C ASP A 593 -26.01 1.79 -18.43
N MET A 594 -25.26 2.52 -17.61
CA MET A 594 -25.83 3.56 -16.76
C MET A 594 -26.40 4.74 -17.57
N LEU A 595 -25.73 5.16 -18.65
CA LEU A 595 -26.23 6.22 -19.53
C LEU A 595 -27.49 5.80 -20.27
N TRP A 596 -27.60 4.54 -20.70
CA TRP A 596 -28.83 3.97 -21.24
C TRP A 596 -29.97 4.07 -20.23
N GLU A 597 -29.76 3.60 -19.01
CA GLU A 597 -30.74 3.66 -17.91
C GLU A 597 -31.19 5.09 -17.61
N ILE A 598 -30.24 6.05 -17.57
CA ILE A 598 -30.53 7.48 -17.40
C ILE A 598 -31.41 8.01 -18.55
N THR A 599 -31.14 7.56 -19.78
CA THR A 599 -31.86 8.02 -20.98
C THR A 599 -33.28 7.46 -21.03
N ILE A 600 -33.48 6.17 -20.70
CA ILE A 600 -34.83 5.55 -20.69
C ILE A 600 -35.66 5.96 -19.48
N GLY A 601 -35.03 6.25 -18.34
CA GLY A 601 -35.70 6.51 -17.07
C GLY A 601 -36.46 7.84 -16.99
N HIS A 602 -36.47 8.65 -18.06
CA HIS A 602 -37.00 10.02 -18.09
C HIS A 602 -36.58 10.85 -16.86
N GLY A 603 -35.29 10.74 -16.49
CA GLY A 603 -34.79 11.23 -15.20
C GLY A 603 -34.83 12.75 -15.09
N GLN A 604 -35.54 13.26 -14.07
CA GLN A 604 -35.49 14.69 -13.69
C GLN A 604 -34.17 15.09 -13.02
N VAL A 605 -33.37 14.12 -12.56
CA VAL A 605 -32.14 14.38 -11.78
C VAL A 605 -30.88 14.45 -12.66
N TYR A 606 -30.74 13.54 -13.63
CA TYR A 606 -29.57 13.47 -14.51
C TYR A 606 -29.96 13.84 -15.94
N ASN A 607 -29.27 14.83 -16.50
CA ASN A 607 -29.53 15.28 -17.87
C ASN A 607 -28.81 14.38 -18.88
N ALA A 608 -29.55 13.49 -19.54
CA ALA A 608 -29.00 12.61 -20.57
C ALA A 608 -28.39 13.38 -21.77
N ALA A 609 -28.87 14.59 -22.06
CA ALA A 609 -28.36 15.40 -23.17
C ALA A 609 -26.89 15.79 -23.00
N ASP A 610 -26.38 15.86 -21.76
CA ASP A 610 -24.97 16.16 -21.49
C ASP A 610 -24.03 15.05 -22.00
N ALA A 611 -24.55 13.83 -22.21
CA ALA A 611 -23.77 12.71 -22.75
C ALA A 611 -23.66 12.70 -24.28
N GLN A 612 -24.56 13.42 -24.98
CA GLN A 612 -24.70 13.29 -26.43
C GLN A 612 -23.39 13.56 -27.21
N PRO A 613 -22.60 14.62 -26.93
CA PRO A 613 -21.34 14.84 -27.65
C PRO A 613 -20.39 13.65 -27.49
N THR A 614 -20.25 13.14 -26.27
CA THR A 614 -19.41 11.98 -25.97
C THR A 614 -19.86 10.72 -26.72
N LEU A 615 -21.17 10.48 -26.78
CA LEU A 615 -21.72 9.32 -27.48
C LEU A 615 -21.50 9.42 -28.99
N ILE A 616 -21.58 10.63 -29.57
CA ILE A 616 -21.27 10.88 -30.98
C ILE A 616 -19.79 10.59 -31.24
N ASP A 617 -18.89 11.09 -30.39
CA ASP A 617 -17.45 10.83 -30.50
C ASP A 617 -17.14 9.33 -30.36
N ALA A 618 -17.82 8.65 -29.43
CA ALA A 618 -17.68 7.21 -29.18
C ALA A 618 -18.14 6.34 -30.35
N LEU A 619 -18.91 6.87 -31.31
CA LEU A 619 -19.14 6.16 -32.57
C LEU A 619 -17.82 5.93 -33.30
N GLY A 620 -16.83 6.81 -33.18
CA GLY A 620 -15.50 6.68 -33.77
C GLY A 620 -14.55 5.69 -33.08
N ASP A 621 -14.97 5.05 -31.99
CA ASP A 621 -14.11 4.18 -31.16
C ASP A 621 -13.70 2.88 -31.87
N ASP A 622 -12.49 2.38 -31.58
CA ASP A 622 -11.99 1.10 -32.08
C ASP A 622 -12.67 -0.10 -31.40
N ARG A 623 -13.23 0.09 -30.21
CA ARG A 623 -13.93 -0.93 -29.43
C ARG A 623 -15.35 -1.08 -29.96
N GLU A 624 -15.59 -2.17 -30.70
CA GLU A 624 -16.90 -2.45 -31.32
C GLU A 624 -18.08 -2.36 -30.34
N ALA A 625 -17.91 -2.85 -29.10
CA ALA A 625 -18.96 -2.82 -28.09
C ALA A 625 -19.37 -1.40 -27.68
N VAL A 626 -18.38 -0.48 -27.57
CA VAL A 626 -18.61 0.93 -27.24
C VAL A 626 -19.37 1.62 -28.37
N VAL A 627 -18.97 1.38 -29.62
CA VAL A 627 -19.64 1.91 -30.81
C VAL A 627 -21.10 1.49 -30.86
N MET A 628 -21.37 0.18 -30.75
CA MET A 628 -22.72 -0.36 -30.89
C MET A 628 -23.65 0.16 -29.78
N LYS A 629 -23.22 0.11 -28.52
CA LYS A 629 -24.01 0.63 -27.39
C LYS A 629 -24.22 2.15 -27.48
N SER A 630 -23.20 2.91 -27.90
CA SER A 630 -23.35 4.37 -28.05
C SER A 630 -24.39 4.74 -29.10
N ALA A 631 -24.45 4.00 -30.21
CA ALA A 631 -25.47 4.20 -31.24
C ALA A 631 -26.88 3.85 -30.77
N ASP A 632 -27.02 2.78 -29.97
CA ASP A 632 -28.30 2.40 -29.38
C ASP A 632 -28.83 3.50 -28.44
N ILE A 633 -27.97 4.06 -27.58
CA ILE A 633 -28.34 5.19 -26.71
C ILE A 633 -28.67 6.42 -27.56
N LEU A 634 -27.85 6.74 -28.57
CA LEU A 634 -28.09 7.87 -29.47
C LEU A 634 -29.43 7.77 -30.21
N ALA A 635 -29.90 6.56 -30.50
CA ALA A 635 -31.18 6.34 -31.17
C ALA A 635 -32.38 6.84 -30.36
N LEU A 636 -32.23 6.98 -29.03
CA LEU A 636 -33.25 7.52 -28.15
C LEU A 636 -33.33 9.06 -28.20
N PHE A 637 -32.30 9.75 -28.72
CA PHE A 637 -32.31 11.21 -28.84
C PHE A 637 -33.01 11.68 -30.11
N GLY A 638 -34.05 12.51 -29.95
CA GLY A 638 -34.86 13.06 -31.04
C GLY A 638 -34.29 14.31 -31.68
N ASN A 639 -33.00 14.32 -32.06
CA ASN A 639 -32.39 15.46 -32.74
C ASN A 639 -31.51 15.07 -33.93
N LEU A 640 -31.29 16.05 -34.82
CA LEU A 640 -30.59 15.84 -36.09
C LEU A 640 -29.14 15.37 -35.88
N ASN A 641 -28.44 15.90 -34.88
CA ASN A 641 -27.04 15.57 -34.63
C ASN A 641 -26.88 14.08 -34.30
N ALA A 642 -27.76 13.53 -33.45
CA ALA A 642 -27.73 12.12 -33.09
C ALA A 642 -28.01 11.20 -34.29
N GLN A 643 -29.14 11.41 -34.98
CA GLN A 643 -29.55 10.52 -36.07
C GLN A 643 -28.58 10.57 -37.26
N GLN A 644 -28.07 11.76 -37.61
CA GLN A 644 -27.09 11.91 -38.68
C GLN A 644 -25.73 11.31 -38.31
N ALA A 645 -25.30 11.40 -37.04
CA ALA A 645 -24.07 10.76 -36.58
C ALA A 645 -24.15 9.23 -36.65
N ILE A 646 -25.27 8.62 -36.22
CA ILE A 646 -25.50 7.18 -36.36
C ILE A 646 -25.41 6.77 -37.84
N CYS A 647 -26.08 7.53 -38.73
CA CYS A 647 -26.04 7.25 -40.16
C CYS A 647 -24.62 7.34 -40.73
N ASN A 648 -23.86 8.40 -40.39
CA ASN A 648 -22.48 8.54 -40.85
C ASN A 648 -21.60 7.37 -40.38
N ALA A 649 -21.74 6.93 -39.12
CA ALA A 649 -21.02 5.78 -38.61
C ALA A 649 -21.42 4.47 -39.31
N ALA A 650 -22.73 4.28 -39.59
CA ALA A 650 -23.25 3.12 -40.32
C ALA A 650 -22.71 3.03 -41.76
N LEU A 651 -22.45 4.17 -42.38
CA LEU A 651 -21.93 4.30 -43.75
C LEU A 651 -20.39 4.14 -43.83
N ASP A 652 -19.69 4.07 -42.71
CA ASP A 652 -18.24 3.90 -42.70
C ASP A 652 -17.83 2.48 -43.13
N SER A 653 -17.22 2.40 -44.32
CA SER A 653 -16.74 1.15 -44.92
C SER A 653 -15.61 0.46 -44.15
N LYS A 654 -14.92 1.16 -43.23
CA LYS A 654 -13.83 0.58 -42.42
C LYS A 654 -14.33 -0.34 -41.31
N ARG A 655 -15.61 -0.25 -40.95
CA ARG A 655 -16.20 -1.04 -39.85
C ARG A 655 -16.50 -2.46 -40.27
N SER A 656 -16.48 -3.37 -39.29
CA SER A 656 -16.92 -4.75 -39.49
C SER A 656 -18.39 -4.82 -39.90
N GLY A 657 -18.76 -5.85 -40.66
CA GLY A 657 -20.15 -6.03 -41.13
C GLY A 657 -21.15 -6.12 -39.97
N LYS A 658 -20.74 -6.73 -38.85
CA LYS A 658 -21.54 -6.83 -37.62
C LYS A 658 -21.84 -5.45 -37.04
N VAL A 659 -20.82 -4.60 -36.89
CA VAL A 659 -20.99 -3.24 -36.36
C VAL A 659 -21.87 -2.41 -37.30
N GLN A 660 -21.66 -2.49 -38.62
CA GLN A 660 -22.50 -1.79 -39.59
C GLN A 660 -23.98 -2.20 -39.49
N VAL A 661 -24.26 -3.50 -39.38
CA VAL A 661 -25.63 -4.01 -39.18
C VAL A 661 -26.26 -3.44 -37.91
N SER A 662 -25.52 -3.43 -36.80
CA SER A 662 -25.98 -2.84 -35.54
C SER A 662 -26.31 -1.36 -35.70
N LEU A 663 -25.41 -0.57 -36.27
CA LEU A 663 -25.59 0.88 -36.48
C LEU A 663 -26.79 1.19 -37.38
N ILE A 664 -27.02 0.40 -38.43
CA ILE A 664 -28.20 0.56 -39.29
C ILE A 664 -29.50 0.23 -38.52
N ASN A 665 -29.47 -0.76 -37.62
CA ASN A 665 -30.61 -1.05 -36.75
C ASN A 665 -30.87 0.09 -35.75
N SER A 666 -29.83 0.68 -35.16
CA SER A 666 -29.98 1.86 -34.28
C SER A 666 -30.52 3.07 -35.06
N LEU A 667 -30.10 3.26 -36.32
CA LEU A 667 -30.68 4.28 -37.21
C LEU A 667 -32.18 4.03 -37.46
N ALA A 668 -32.56 2.78 -37.73
CA ALA A 668 -33.96 2.41 -37.90
C ALA A 668 -34.77 2.65 -36.62
N LEU A 669 -34.20 2.36 -35.45
CA LEU A 669 -34.83 2.63 -34.16
C LEU A 669 -35.04 4.15 -33.95
N SER A 670 -34.01 4.95 -34.21
CA SER A 670 -34.11 6.42 -34.14
C SER A 670 -35.22 6.96 -35.05
N ALA A 671 -35.27 6.49 -36.30
CA ALA A 671 -36.28 6.90 -37.26
C ALA A 671 -37.69 6.45 -36.85
N THR A 672 -37.81 5.28 -36.23
CA THR A 672 -39.10 4.77 -35.71
C THR A 672 -39.66 5.68 -34.61
N HIS A 673 -38.80 6.20 -33.72
CA HIS A 673 -39.22 7.06 -32.63
C HIS A 673 -39.40 8.54 -33.04
N HIS A 674 -38.55 9.04 -33.94
CA HIS A 674 -38.39 10.48 -34.16
C HIS A 674 -38.61 10.93 -35.61
N GLY A 675 -38.88 10.00 -36.53
CA GLY A 675 -38.98 10.27 -37.96
C GLY A 675 -37.62 10.50 -38.64
N ASN A 676 -37.66 10.95 -39.89
CA ASN A 676 -36.47 11.18 -40.70
C ASN A 676 -35.88 12.58 -40.49
N LEU A 677 -34.64 12.63 -40.03
CA LEU A 677 -33.81 13.81 -39.80
C LEU A 677 -32.50 13.76 -40.61
N LEU A 678 -32.41 12.86 -41.59
CA LEU A 678 -31.26 12.69 -42.46
C LEU A 678 -31.21 13.74 -43.57
N THR A 679 -30.00 13.99 -44.08
CA THR A 679 -29.79 14.77 -45.30
C THR A 679 -30.05 13.92 -46.55
N ASP A 680 -30.38 14.57 -47.67
CA ASP A 680 -30.59 13.87 -48.96
C ASP A 680 -29.38 13.01 -49.35
N VAL A 681 -28.16 13.52 -49.12
CA VAL A 681 -26.91 12.79 -49.39
C VAL A 681 -26.80 11.50 -48.57
N GLN A 682 -27.25 11.51 -47.32
CA GLN A 682 -27.26 10.32 -46.48
C GLN A 682 -28.34 9.32 -46.91
N ILE A 683 -29.51 9.82 -47.31
CA ILE A 683 -30.61 9.01 -47.83
C ILE A 683 -30.14 8.25 -49.09
N ASP A 684 -29.51 8.93 -50.04
CA ASP A 684 -28.97 8.32 -51.26
C ASP A 684 -27.96 7.19 -50.96
N LYS A 685 -27.09 7.40 -49.96
CA LYS A 685 -26.11 6.39 -49.54
C LYS A 685 -26.78 5.18 -48.88
N ILE A 686 -27.82 5.38 -48.08
CA ILE A 686 -28.61 4.29 -47.49
C ILE A 686 -29.36 3.53 -48.59
N LEU A 687 -29.97 4.22 -49.55
CA LEU A 687 -30.63 3.59 -50.70
C LEU A 687 -29.68 2.71 -51.51
N LYS A 688 -28.45 3.18 -51.72
CA LYS A 688 -27.41 2.35 -52.35
C LYS A 688 -27.12 1.08 -51.58
N ILE A 689 -27.11 1.12 -50.24
CA ILE A 689 -26.96 -0.09 -49.41
C ILE A 689 -28.18 -1.00 -49.56
N VAL A 690 -29.40 -0.46 -49.55
CA VAL A 690 -30.64 -1.23 -49.76
C VAL A 690 -30.61 -1.98 -51.09
N GLN A 691 -30.10 -1.36 -52.16
CA GLN A 691 -30.01 -1.97 -53.49
C GLN A 691 -28.90 -3.01 -53.64
N THR A 692 -27.78 -2.86 -52.92
CA THR A 692 -26.55 -3.63 -53.18
C THR A 692 -26.17 -4.63 -52.10
N ALA A 693 -26.61 -4.42 -50.85
CA ALA A 693 -26.28 -5.30 -49.74
C ALA A 693 -27.01 -6.65 -49.84
N LYS A 694 -26.46 -7.67 -49.15
CA LYS A 694 -27.05 -9.00 -49.03
C LYS A 694 -27.10 -9.44 -47.56
N GLY A 695 -27.89 -10.48 -47.27
CA GLY A 695 -27.98 -11.07 -45.94
C GLY A 695 -28.52 -10.10 -44.88
N GLU A 696 -27.98 -10.17 -43.66
CA GLU A 696 -28.44 -9.37 -42.51
C GLU A 696 -28.32 -7.86 -42.75
N LYS A 697 -27.28 -7.41 -43.47
CA LYS A 697 -27.09 -5.99 -43.80
C LYS A 697 -28.20 -5.46 -44.71
N ALA A 698 -28.69 -6.28 -45.65
CA ALA A 698 -29.83 -5.90 -46.49
C ALA A 698 -31.11 -5.78 -45.67
N GLN A 699 -31.35 -6.71 -44.72
CA GLN A 699 -32.52 -6.68 -43.85
C GLN A 699 -32.51 -5.46 -42.92
N ALA A 700 -31.36 -5.15 -42.31
CA ALA A 700 -31.20 -3.94 -41.50
C ALA A 700 -31.44 -2.68 -42.34
N ALA A 701 -30.87 -2.60 -43.55
CA ALA A 701 -31.05 -1.46 -44.44
C ALA A 701 -32.51 -1.29 -44.89
N ALA A 702 -33.21 -2.38 -45.19
CA ALA A 702 -34.64 -2.37 -45.51
C ALA A 702 -35.49 -1.87 -44.32
N ARG A 703 -35.16 -2.31 -43.10
CA ARG A 703 -35.79 -1.81 -41.88
C ARG A 703 -35.57 -0.31 -41.68
N ALA A 704 -34.34 0.17 -41.87
CA ALA A 704 -34.01 1.59 -41.80
C ALA A 704 -34.76 2.41 -42.86
N HIS A 705 -34.81 1.94 -44.12
CA HIS A 705 -35.58 2.57 -45.19
C HIS A 705 -37.06 2.73 -44.82
N GLY A 706 -37.67 1.65 -44.32
CA GLY A 706 -39.07 1.68 -43.88
C GLY A 706 -39.30 2.64 -42.71
N ALA A 707 -38.44 2.59 -41.69
CA ALA A 707 -38.55 3.45 -40.51
C ALA A 707 -38.35 4.94 -40.83
N LEU A 708 -37.49 5.26 -41.81
CA LEU A 708 -37.28 6.62 -42.32
C LEU A 708 -38.44 7.12 -43.20
N THR A 709 -39.46 6.28 -43.45
CA THR A 709 -40.63 6.62 -44.30
C THR A 709 -40.24 7.11 -45.69
N LEU A 710 -39.16 6.54 -46.26
CA LEU A 710 -38.68 6.93 -47.59
C LEU A 710 -39.69 6.56 -48.69
N PRO A 711 -39.72 7.31 -49.82
CA PRO A 711 -40.70 7.12 -50.89
C PRO A 711 -40.84 5.66 -51.39
N ALA A 712 -42.09 5.22 -51.56
CA ALA A 712 -42.40 3.88 -52.09
C ALA A 712 -41.90 3.66 -53.53
N SER A 713 -41.63 4.74 -54.28
CA SER A 713 -41.04 4.68 -55.62
C SER A 713 -39.71 3.92 -55.65
N HIS A 714 -38.93 3.97 -54.57
CA HIS A 714 -37.67 3.22 -54.47
C HIS A 714 -37.91 1.70 -54.48
N VAL A 715 -38.95 1.24 -53.79
CA VAL A 715 -39.32 -0.18 -53.78
C VAL A 715 -39.86 -0.62 -55.15
N VAL A 716 -40.66 0.23 -55.79
CA VAL A 716 -41.16 -0.02 -57.15
C VAL A 716 -39.99 -0.17 -58.14
N GLU A 717 -38.99 0.69 -58.05
CA GLU A 717 -37.79 0.60 -58.91
C GLU A 717 -37.04 -0.72 -58.71
N MET A 718 -36.95 -1.22 -57.48
CA MET A 718 -36.27 -2.50 -57.17
C MET A 718 -36.98 -3.76 -57.70
N ILE A 719 -38.30 -3.71 -57.94
CA ILE A 719 -39.07 -4.87 -58.42
C ILE A 719 -39.43 -4.77 -59.91
N THR A 720 -39.24 -3.60 -60.53
CA THR A 720 -39.57 -3.36 -61.95
C THR A 720 -38.36 -3.25 -62.87
N LYS A 721 -37.16 -3.00 -62.30
CA LYS A 721 -35.87 -3.14 -62.98
C LYS A 721 -35.22 -4.45 -62.56
#